data_AF-A0AAU9CKU7-F1
#
_entry.id   AF-A0AAU9CKU7-F1
#
_cell.length_a   1.000
_cell.length_b   1.000
_cell.length_c   1.000
_cell.angle_alpha   90.00
_cell.angle_beta   90.00
_cell.angle_gamma   90.00
#
_symmetry.space_group_name_H-M   'P 1'
#
loop_
_entity.id
_entity.type
_entity.pdbx_description
1 polymer ?
#
loop_
_entity_poly.entity_id
_entity_poly.type
_entity_poly.pdbx_seq_one_letter_code
_entity_poly.pdbx_strand_id
1 'polypeptide(L)'
;MSAKPKDHRPKVISFRTALDGLNIAARQSVLWPCHAFNISLPQKKKSGLNVFEETVLKITEIESGDTETIAQLTCLEKELVAFIQSRLNQLGLLNDRYELSQQGQALLNEWQNKSDGDLEYTVATVFVDLLYGKLLPYVSTKQLSYKKIETLYSKENLQKKGEFEHYVNFFITPTDDKYIRAIQIRPANDAFWKTVPDANDIIRAIREFKRKYKRQALLNQGVEQYPPPIPVAEAISLQANPELVYLHCHALIQTGNSDILVTDGCGFGFSESFASYLMSQNWQWVIDLKNKGVVDTLNPDQRNEEAEEDSSAADELKQYPRIARPLRRAQAYLSDAEKIRIDSSNDEQEFTRLTGLAVVALYEAIEWALRFVVSDNPVTHWERLLSSQSYRENEKILRSFATRIGFDVSESVKGLLQVKPGKIRAVDHGASEMQPLLAMAIAGAINDPSHPLNRLAIEDAGCLSFIHALKDVRDPVSHGNAMGVQLSRETLQGYCRRTVRLIQLLIPDITRDADTAKTRQKTDIDQVRLKARIELDRSLGLGFVHAVSPSLREELVKVTILNQMTTLDNEQQQRYINLLASIMQLSLFEAAKDRITPFKNRTNLKDEAIEKIVQSGFYPTPDAIPVQISTVNSSRLSRAVQGSSTTLGAQLLALCLLASESERVALKRSFPDCFELIASLIKLRGHGNQQKFDYSREYLASLKMNVFKLIKIIMEEF
;
A
#
# COMPACT_ATOMS: atom_id res chain seq x y z
N MET A 1 22.73 -44.35 -9.30
CA MET A 1 21.86 -43.23 -9.72
C MET A 1 22.67 -41.93 -9.61
N SER A 2 23.02 -41.33 -10.74
CA SER A 2 23.81 -40.09 -10.78
C SER A 2 22.99 -38.93 -10.21
N ALA A 3 23.45 -38.35 -9.09
CA ALA A 3 22.88 -37.12 -8.56
C ALA A 3 23.00 -36.01 -9.63
N LYS A 4 21.88 -35.43 -10.04
CA LYS A 4 21.88 -34.27 -10.95
C LYS A 4 22.74 -33.15 -10.30
N PRO A 5 23.59 -32.44 -11.06
CA PRO A 5 24.35 -31.31 -10.54
C PRO A 5 23.37 -30.28 -9.94
N LYS A 6 23.62 -29.86 -8.69
CA LYS A 6 22.83 -28.82 -8.04
C LYS A 6 23.02 -27.52 -8.82
N ASP A 7 21.93 -26.99 -9.37
CA ASP A 7 21.94 -25.68 -10.02
C ASP A 7 22.18 -24.60 -8.94
N HIS A 8 23.35 -23.97 -8.98
CA HIS A 8 23.77 -22.94 -8.02
C HIS A 8 23.23 -21.53 -8.37
N ARG A 9 22.41 -21.40 -9.42
CA ARG A 9 21.82 -20.12 -9.83
C ARG A 9 20.82 -19.60 -8.80
N PRO A 10 20.64 -18.27 -8.69
CA PRO A 10 19.70 -17.67 -7.75
C PRO A 10 18.27 -18.15 -8.04
N LYS A 11 17.56 -18.55 -6.98
CA LYS A 11 16.19 -19.02 -7.06
C LYS A 11 15.23 -17.84 -6.99
N VAL A 12 14.75 -17.39 -8.14
CA VAL A 12 13.86 -16.23 -8.27
C VAL A 12 12.40 -16.66 -8.22
N ILE A 13 11.62 -15.99 -7.37
CA ILE A 13 10.17 -16.16 -7.25
C ILE A 13 9.52 -14.83 -7.65
N SER A 14 8.50 -14.88 -8.50
CA SER A 14 7.76 -13.68 -8.89
C SER A 14 6.27 -13.91 -8.70
N PHE A 15 5.68 -13.13 -7.79
CA PHE A 15 4.23 -13.06 -7.59
C PHE A 15 3.63 -11.96 -8.47
N ARG A 16 2.35 -12.10 -8.84
CA ARG A 16 1.63 -11.06 -9.56
C ARG A 16 1.44 -9.87 -8.62
N THR A 17 1.91 -8.69 -9.03
CA THR A 17 1.70 -7.45 -8.28
C THR A 17 0.69 -6.58 -9.00
N ALA A 18 -0.34 -6.13 -8.31
CA ALA A 18 -1.30 -5.16 -8.86
C ALA A 18 -0.70 -3.76 -8.77
N LEU A 19 -0.31 -3.19 -9.92
CA LEU A 19 0.18 -1.81 -10.04
C LEU A 19 -0.80 -0.92 -10.83
N ASP A 20 -1.99 -1.44 -11.15
CA ASP A 20 -3.02 -0.74 -11.91
C ASP A 20 -3.45 0.54 -11.18
N GLY A 21 -3.55 1.66 -11.91
CA GLY A 21 -3.96 2.96 -11.36
C GLY A 21 -2.83 3.82 -10.80
N LEU A 22 -1.58 3.31 -10.77
CA LEU A 22 -0.42 4.12 -10.43
C LEU A 22 0.17 4.77 -11.69
N ASN A 23 0.33 6.09 -11.65
CA ASN A 23 1.08 6.84 -12.65
C ASN A 23 2.59 6.62 -12.42
N ILE A 24 3.14 5.54 -12.99
CA ILE A 24 4.54 5.18 -12.83
C ILE A 24 5.39 5.99 -13.81
N ALA A 25 6.24 6.87 -13.29
CA ALA A 25 7.21 7.63 -14.09
C ALA A 25 8.44 6.78 -14.44
N ALA A 26 8.93 5.97 -13.50
CA ALA A 26 10.03 5.05 -13.74
C ALA A 26 9.93 3.79 -12.88
N ARG A 27 10.52 2.69 -13.37
CA ARG A 27 10.56 1.39 -12.68
C ARG A 27 11.89 0.67 -12.83
N GLN A 28 12.27 -0.08 -11.81
CA GLN A 28 13.41 -1.01 -11.82
C GLN A 28 13.00 -2.29 -11.10
N SER A 29 13.24 -3.45 -11.73
CA SER A 29 13.07 -4.74 -11.05
C SER A 29 14.24 -5.00 -10.11
N VAL A 30 13.91 -5.48 -8.91
CA VAL A 30 14.84 -5.76 -7.82
C VAL A 30 14.57 -7.17 -7.29
N LEU A 31 15.63 -7.93 -7.01
CA LEU A 31 15.55 -9.26 -6.42
C LEU A 31 15.92 -9.16 -4.93
N TRP A 32 14.90 -9.34 -4.09
CA TRP A 32 15.02 -9.19 -2.64
C TRP A 32 15.35 -10.51 -1.94
N PRO A 33 16.44 -10.58 -1.15
CA PRO A 33 16.90 -11.83 -0.54
C PRO A 33 16.05 -12.24 0.66
N CYS A 34 15.53 -13.46 0.63
CA CYS A 34 14.76 -14.04 1.73
C CYS A 34 15.19 -15.48 2.03
N HIS A 35 15.00 -15.90 3.27
CA HIS A 35 14.96 -17.30 3.65
C HIS A 35 13.52 -17.83 3.57
N ALA A 36 13.31 -18.83 2.71
CA ALA A 36 12.06 -19.57 2.59
C ALA A 36 12.09 -20.77 3.56
N PHE A 37 11.22 -20.76 4.56
CA PHE A 37 11.04 -21.85 5.51
C PHE A 37 9.80 -22.65 5.16
N ASN A 38 9.91 -23.98 5.15
CA ASN A 38 8.76 -24.86 5.05
C ASN A 38 8.17 -25.07 6.45
N ILE A 39 6.86 -24.92 6.55
CA ILE A 39 6.06 -25.13 7.74
C ILE A 39 4.95 -26.12 7.43
N SER A 40 4.52 -26.89 8.43
CA SER A 40 3.33 -27.72 8.33
C SER A 40 2.19 -27.04 9.06
N LEU A 41 1.07 -26.86 8.36
CA LEU A 41 -0.13 -26.25 8.89
C LEU A 41 -1.24 -27.31 8.98
N PRO A 42 -1.99 -27.36 10.09
CA PRO A 42 -3.14 -28.24 10.20
C PRO A 42 -4.27 -27.71 9.31
N GLN A 43 -4.86 -28.59 8.53
CA GLN A 43 -6.00 -28.32 7.68
C GLN A 43 -7.06 -29.38 7.95
N LYS A 44 -8.34 -28.98 7.96
CA LYS A 44 -9.42 -29.97 8.03
C LYS A 44 -9.33 -30.88 6.81
N LYS A 45 -9.31 -32.19 7.05
CA LYS A 45 -9.40 -33.20 6.01
C LYS A 45 -10.63 -32.88 5.16
N LYS A 46 -10.45 -32.71 3.84
CA LYS A 46 -11.60 -32.53 2.96
C LYS A 46 -12.33 -33.86 2.90
N SER A 47 -13.54 -33.91 3.44
CA SER A 47 -14.44 -35.03 3.23
C SER A 47 -14.58 -35.27 1.72
N GLY A 48 -14.38 -36.51 1.27
CA GLY A 48 -14.64 -36.91 -0.11
C GLY A 48 -16.13 -36.84 -0.46
N LEU A 49 -16.98 -36.62 0.55
CA LEU A 49 -18.42 -36.47 0.45
C LEU A 49 -18.82 -35.01 0.65
N ASN A 50 -19.83 -34.58 -0.09
CA ASN A 50 -20.49 -33.31 0.17
C ASN A 50 -21.47 -33.43 1.35
N VAL A 51 -21.96 -32.30 1.86
CA VAL A 51 -22.84 -32.27 3.05
C VAL A 51 -24.12 -33.10 2.87
N PHE A 52 -24.69 -33.16 1.66
CA PHE A 52 -25.88 -33.97 1.40
C PHE A 52 -25.56 -35.46 1.36
N GLU A 53 -24.44 -35.84 0.75
CA GLU A 53 -23.93 -37.22 0.76
C GLU A 53 -23.63 -37.70 2.19
N GLU A 54 -22.99 -36.87 3.02
CA GLU A 54 -22.76 -37.20 4.43
C GLU A 54 -24.08 -37.36 5.20
N THR A 55 -25.06 -36.51 4.90
CA THR A 55 -26.38 -36.53 5.56
C THR A 55 -27.14 -37.80 5.18
N VAL A 56 -27.19 -38.14 3.89
CA VAL A 56 -27.82 -39.36 3.40
C VAL A 56 -27.11 -40.59 3.97
N LEU A 57 -25.78 -40.62 4.00
CA LEU A 57 -25.01 -41.74 4.56
C LEU A 57 -25.31 -41.94 6.07
N LYS A 58 -25.38 -40.86 6.85
CA LYS A 58 -25.74 -40.91 8.28
C LYS A 58 -27.17 -41.38 8.51
N ILE A 59 -28.11 -40.89 7.71
CA ILE A 59 -29.51 -41.32 7.86
C ILE A 59 -29.66 -42.78 7.43
N THR A 60 -28.86 -43.24 6.46
CA THR A 60 -28.82 -44.66 6.06
C THR A 60 -28.25 -45.58 7.16
N GLU A 61 -27.53 -45.05 8.15
CA GLU A 61 -27.15 -45.81 9.36
C GLU A 61 -28.35 -46.09 10.27
N ILE A 62 -29.31 -45.16 10.29
CA ILE A 62 -30.48 -45.19 11.18
C ILE A 62 -31.67 -45.88 10.48
N GLU A 63 -31.87 -45.56 9.20
CA GLU A 63 -32.92 -46.09 8.35
C GLU A 63 -32.35 -47.04 7.30
N SER A 64 -32.99 -48.19 7.12
CA SER A 64 -32.54 -49.22 6.19
C SER A 64 -32.73 -48.82 4.73
N GLY A 65 -31.79 -48.07 4.15
CA GLY A 65 -31.56 -47.87 2.71
C GLY A 65 -32.71 -47.33 1.85
N ASP A 66 -33.91 -47.14 2.39
CA ASP A 66 -35.10 -46.80 1.64
C ASP A 66 -35.07 -45.35 1.18
N THR A 67 -34.99 -45.16 -0.14
CA THR A 67 -34.91 -43.84 -0.77
C THR A 67 -36.08 -42.95 -0.39
N GLU A 68 -37.29 -43.49 -0.25
CA GLU A 68 -38.50 -42.70 0.01
C GLU A 68 -38.54 -42.19 1.46
N THR A 69 -38.23 -43.05 2.41
CA THR A 69 -38.11 -42.69 3.83
C THR A 69 -36.97 -41.69 4.06
N ILE A 70 -35.80 -41.90 3.43
CA ILE A 70 -34.68 -40.97 3.53
C ILE A 70 -35.03 -39.61 2.91
N ALA A 71 -35.75 -39.58 1.79
CA ALA A 71 -36.25 -38.33 1.19
C ALA A 71 -37.20 -37.59 2.14
N GLN A 72 -38.11 -38.29 2.80
CA GLN A 72 -38.99 -37.70 3.81
C GLN A 72 -38.21 -37.13 4.99
N LEU A 73 -37.26 -37.88 5.57
CA LEU A 73 -36.47 -37.45 6.73
C LEU A 73 -35.53 -36.29 6.44
N THR A 74 -34.93 -36.28 5.24
CA THR A 74 -34.04 -35.19 4.80
C THR A 74 -34.78 -33.99 4.23
N CYS A 75 -36.07 -34.13 3.91
CA CYS A 75 -36.85 -33.17 3.13
C CYS A 75 -36.20 -32.85 1.77
N LEU A 76 -35.48 -33.81 1.18
CA LEU A 76 -34.90 -33.73 -0.16
C LEU A 76 -35.82 -34.43 -1.16
N GLU A 77 -35.74 -34.03 -2.43
CA GLU A 77 -36.47 -34.70 -3.51
C GLU A 77 -35.98 -36.15 -3.69
N LYS A 78 -36.92 -37.07 -3.93
CA LYS A 78 -36.63 -38.52 -4.08
C LYS A 78 -35.56 -38.79 -5.15
N GLU A 79 -35.59 -38.04 -6.24
CA GLU A 79 -34.60 -38.14 -7.33
C GLU A 79 -33.19 -37.75 -6.88
N LEU A 80 -33.06 -36.71 -6.05
CA LEU A 80 -31.78 -36.28 -5.48
C LEU A 80 -31.23 -37.31 -4.50
N VAL A 81 -32.10 -37.88 -3.64
CA VAL A 81 -31.70 -38.95 -2.72
C VAL A 81 -31.24 -40.19 -3.49
N ALA A 82 -31.99 -40.60 -4.53
CA ALA A 82 -31.60 -41.72 -5.39
C ALA A 82 -30.25 -41.47 -6.09
N PHE A 83 -30.01 -40.25 -6.58
CA PHE A 83 -28.73 -39.86 -7.16
C PHE A 83 -27.58 -39.94 -6.14
N ILE A 84 -27.80 -39.42 -4.94
CA ILE A 84 -26.81 -39.45 -3.85
C ILE A 84 -26.52 -40.90 -3.44
N GLN A 85 -27.54 -41.74 -3.23
CA GLN A 85 -27.38 -43.15 -2.86
C GLN A 85 -26.64 -43.95 -3.95
N SER A 86 -26.95 -43.71 -5.23
CA SER A 86 -26.22 -44.30 -6.36
C SER A 86 -24.73 -43.93 -6.34
N ARG A 87 -24.42 -42.67 -6.09
CA ARG A 87 -23.02 -42.20 -5.96
C ARG A 87 -22.33 -42.78 -4.73
N LEU A 88 -23.00 -42.89 -3.58
CA LEU A 88 -22.45 -43.50 -2.38
C LEU A 88 -22.19 -45.01 -2.57
N ASN A 89 -23.03 -45.71 -3.35
CA ASN A 89 -22.78 -47.09 -3.77
C ASN A 89 -21.54 -47.17 -4.69
N GLN A 90 -21.41 -46.29 -5.70
CA GLN A 90 -20.21 -46.24 -6.55
C GLN A 90 -18.92 -45.99 -5.76
N LEU A 91 -18.99 -45.25 -4.66
CA LEU A 91 -17.87 -45.02 -3.74
C LEU A 91 -17.61 -46.21 -2.80
N GLY A 92 -18.39 -47.29 -2.88
CA GLY A 92 -18.29 -48.47 -2.04
C GLY A 92 -18.81 -48.27 -0.62
N LEU A 93 -19.46 -47.13 -0.33
CA LEU A 93 -19.94 -46.79 1.01
C LEU A 93 -21.31 -47.41 1.31
N LEU A 94 -22.12 -47.62 0.27
CA LEU A 94 -23.36 -48.38 0.34
C LEU A 94 -23.24 -49.67 -0.49
N ASN A 95 -24.01 -50.70 -0.13
CA ASN A 95 -24.11 -51.93 -0.92
C ASN A 95 -25.17 -51.79 -2.05
N ASP A 96 -25.36 -52.85 -2.83
CA ASP A 96 -26.36 -52.89 -3.93
C ASP A 96 -27.81 -52.72 -3.48
N ARG A 97 -28.09 -52.86 -2.18
CA ARG A 97 -29.40 -52.63 -1.56
C ARG A 97 -29.51 -51.23 -0.94
N TYR A 98 -28.53 -50.37 -1.18
CA TYR A 98 -28.37 -49.06 -0.53
C TYR A 98 -28.30 -49.10 1.00
N GLU A 99 -27.93 -50.24 1.57
CA GLU A 99 -27.63 -50.35 3.00
C GLU A 99 -26.17 -50.00 3.24
N LEU A 100 -25.85 -49.66 4.49
CA LEU A 100 -24.50 -49.29 4.88
C LEU A 100 -23.52 -50.46 4.68
N SER A 101 -22.44 -50.23 3.93
CA SER A 101 -21.36 -51.22 3.77
C SER A 101 -20.41 -51.21 4.97
N GLN A 102 -19.48 -52.19 5.04
CA GLN A 102 -18.40 -52.17 6.02
C GLN A 102 -17.49 -50.93 5.89
N GLN A 103 -17.23 -50.46 4.66
CA GLN A 103 -16.47 -49.22 4.43
C GLN A 103 -17.26 -47.98 4.87
N GLY A 104 -18.57 -47.97 4.62
CA GLY A 104 -19.49 -46.93 5.10
C GLY A 104 -19.51 -46.85 6.62
N GLN A 105 -19.64 -47.99 7.31
CA GLN A 105 -19.63 -48.05 8.77
C GLN A 105 -18.29 -47.61 9.36
N ALA A 106 -17.17 -48.01 8.75
CA ALA A 106 -15.85 -47.56 9.18
C ALA A 106 -15.72 -46.03 9.07
N LEU A 107 -16.19 -45.43 7.98
CA LEU A 107 -16.20 -43.99 7.78
C LEU A 107 -17.08 -43.26 8.82
N LEU A 108 -18.27 -43.80 9.14
CA LEU A 108 -19.13 -43.22 10.17
C LEU A 108 -18.51 -43.33 11.57
N ASN A 109 -17.86 -44.45 11.89
CA ASN A 109 -17.16 -44.63 13.15
C ASN A 109 -15.95 -43.68 13.29
N GLU A 110 -15.22 -43.42 12.20
CA GLU A 110 -14.21 -42.35 12.15
C GLU A 110 -14.82 -40.98 12.47
N TRP A 111 -16.01 -40.68 11.93
CA TRP A 111 -16.72 -39.43 12.22
C TRP A 111 -17.26 -39.31 13.64
N GLN A 112 -17.50 -40.42 14.35
CA GLN A 112 -17.97 -40.41 15.74
C GLN A 112 -16.80 -40.25 16.74
N ASN A 113 -15.62 -40.80 16.43
CA ASN A 113 -14.44 -40.79 17.30
C ASN A 113 -13.59 -39.51 17.20
N LYS A 114 -14.23 -38.33 17.11
CA LYS A 114 -13.63 -36.98 16.93
C LYS A 114 -12.71 -36.51 18.07
N SER A 115 -11.57 -37.16 18.26
CA SER A 115 -10.57 -36.70 19.24
C SER A 115 -9.34 -36.04 18.61
N ASP A 116 -8.79 -36.49 17.47
CA ASP A 116 -7.66 -35.76 16.83
C ASP A 116 -7.40 -36.12 15.34
N GLY A 117 -8.17 -37.05 14.75
CA GLY A 117 -7.85 -37.67 13.45
C GLY A 117 -8.26 -36.90 12.18
N ASP A 118 -8.85 -35.71 12.30
CA ASP A 118 -9.47 -34.98 11.17
C ASP A 118 -8.60 -33.83 10.63
N LEU A 119 -7.35 -33.78 11.08
CA LEU A 119 -6.35 -32.79 10.68
C LEU A 119 -5.36 -33.42 9.69
N GLU A 120 -5.38 -32.94 8.46
CA GLU A 120 -4.37 -33.21 7.45
C GLU A 120 -3.34 -32.07 7.49
N TYR A 121 -2.05 -32.40 7.45
CA TYR A 121 -0.99 -31.38 7.47
C TYR A 121 -0.57 -31.01 6.06
N THR A 122 -0.77 -29.74 5.70
CA THR A 122 -0.32 -29.20 4.42
C THR A 122 1.00 -28.47 4.62
N VAL A 123 1.96 -28.72 3.72
CA VAL A 123 3.22 -27.96 3.69
C VAL A 123 2.94 -26.58 3.10
N ALA A 124 3.37 -25.54 3.82
CA ALA A 124 3.36 -24.17 3.37
C ALA A 124 4.75 -23.54 3.52
N THR A 125 5.01 -22.43 2.83
CA THR A 125 6.27 -21.71 2.88
C THR A 125 6.07 -20.30 3.44
N VAL A 126 6.92 -19.89 4.36
CA VAL A 126 7.00 -18.52 4.87
C VAL A 126 8.36 -17.89 4.56
N PHE A 127 8.44 -16.57 4.50
CA PHE A 127 9.63 -15.86 4.05
C PHE A 127 10.17 -14.94 5.13
N VAL A 128 11.40 -15.16 5.58
CA VAL A 128 12.13 -14.23 6.45
C VAL A 128 13.01 -13.34 5.57
N ASP A 129 12.82 -12.03 5.69
CA ASP A 129 13.68 -11.04 5.05
C ASP A 129 15.09 -11.08 5.65
N LEU A 130 16.11 -11.25 4.81
CA LEU A 130 17.50 -11.33 5.27
C LEU A 130 18.10 -9.97 5.65
N LEU A 131 17.51 -8.86 5.23
CA LEU A 131 18.06 -7.53 5.49
C LEU A 131 17.55 -6.93 6.81
N TYR A 132 16.30 -7.22 7.20
CA TYR A 132 15.71 -6.76 8.46
C TYR A 132 15.41 -7.86 9.46
N GLY A 133 15.55 -9.14 9.08
CA GLY A 133 15.27 -10.28 9.96
C GLY A 133 13.79 -10.47 10.29
N LYS A 134 12.89 -9.81 9.55
CA LYS A 134 11.44 -9.86 9.80
C LYS A 134 10.77 -10.90 8.92
N LEU A 135 9.82 -11.64 9.51
CA LEU A 135 8.92 -12.51 8.77
C LEU A 135 7.97 -11.67 7.91
N LEU A 136 7.91 -11.93 6.61
CA LEU A 136 6.98 -11.27 5.72
C LEU A 136 5.54 -11.74 6.01
N PRO A 137 4.54 -10.84 5.93
CA PRO A 137 3.14 -11.16 6.22
C PRO A 137 2.49 -11.89 5.04
N TYR A 138 3.03 -13.05 4.70
CA TYR A 138 2.60 -13.90 3.58
C TYR A 138 2.98 -15.36 3.84
N VAL A 139 2.06 -16.27 3.51
CA VAL A 139 2.27 -17.71 3.63
C VAL A 139 1.87 -18.36 2.32
N SER A 140 2.79 -19.07 1.65
CA SER A 140 2.53 -19.80 0.40
C SER A 140 2.06 -21.23 0.68
N THR A 141 0.83 -21.60 0.33
CA THR A 141 0.33 -23.00 0.44
C THR A 141 0.49 -23.80 -0.86
N LYS A 142 0.97 -23.16 -1.91
CA LYS A 142 1.29 -23.78 -3.21
C LYS A 142 2.78 -24.07 -3.29
N GLN A 143 3.15 -25.04 -4.10
CA GLN A 143 4.55 -25.28 -4.41
C GLN A 143 5.17 -24.03 -5.08
N LEU A 144 6.34 -23.63 -4.60
CA LEU A 144 7.06 -22.47 -5.15
C LEU A 144 7.47 -22.75 -6.60
N SER A 145 7.21 -21.79 -7.49
CA SER A 145 7.66 -21.82 -8.88
C SER A 145 8.87 -20.91 -9.06
N TYR A 146 10.01 -21.50 -9.42
CA TYR A 146 11.24 -20.75 -9.68
C TYR A 146 11.30 -20.33 -11.14
N LYS A 147 11.69 -19.07 -11.38
CA LYS A 147 11.84 -18.53 -12.72
C LYS A 147 13.11 -19.07 -13.38
N LYS A 148 13.04 -19.28 -14.70
CA LYS A 148 14.18 -19.71 -15.51
C LYS A 148 15.14 -18.53 -15.66
N ILE A 149 16.37 -18.72 -15.19
CA ILE A 149 17.45 -17.74 -15.33
C ILE A 149 18.04 -17.83 -16.73
N GLU A 150 18.10 -16.68 -17.40
CA GLU A 150 18.74 -16.50 -18.71
C GLU A 150 20.23 -16.24 -18.53
N THR A 151 20.59 -15.13 -17.88
CA THR A 151 21.98 -14.69 -17.72
C THR A 151 22.21 -14.01 -16.37
N LEU A 152 23.48 -14.02 -15.93
CA LEU A 152 23.97 -13.38 -14.71
C LEU A 152 25.18 -12.52 -15.09
N TYR A 153 25.21 -11.26 -14.68
CA TYR A 153 26.37 -10.40 -14.93
C TYR A 153 26.51 -9.34 -13.84
N SER A 154 27.69 -8.71 -13.77
CA SER A 154 27.97 -7.64 -12.82
C SER A 154 28.49 -6.41 -13.55
N LYS A 155 28.13 -5.22 -13.07
CA LYS A 155 28.59 -3.94 -13.61
C LYS A 155 29.30 -3.19 -12.50
N GLU A 156 30.54 -2.75 -12.75
CA GLU A 156 31.27 -1.94 -11.78
C GLU A 156 30.62 -0.55 -11.62
N ASN A 157 30.57 -0.07 -10.39
CA ASN A 157 30.12 1.27 -10.07
C ASN A 157 31.16 2.30 -10.55
N LEU A 158 30.74 3.20 -11.46
CA LEU A 158 31.62 4.22 -12.04
C LEU A 158 32.17 5.22 -11.01
N GLN A 159 31.47 5.43 -9.90
CA GLN A 159 31.87 6.40 -8.87
C GLN A 159 32.66 5.77 -7.71
N LYS A 160 32.58 4.45 -7.55
CA LYS A 160 33.26 3.70 -6.49
C LYS A 160 33.90 2.45 -7.06
N LYS A 161 35.16 2.60 -7.46
CA LYS A 161 35.98 1.52 -7.99
C LYS A 161 36.02 0.34 -7.01
N GLY A 162 35.71 -0.86 -7.48
CA GLY A 162 35.61 -2.08 -6.67
C GLY A 162 34.23 -2.40 -6.10
N GLU A 163 33.22 -1.53 -6.20
CA GLU A 163 31.82 -1.88 -5.93
C GLU A 163 31.13 -2.37 -7.22
N PHE A 164 30.32 -3.44 -7.13
CA PHE A 164 29.64 -4.03 -8.28
C PHE A 164 28.13 -4.13 -8.06
N GLU A 165 27.37 -3.74 -9.06
CA GLU A 165 25.95 -4.03 -9.18
C GLU A 165 25.76 -5.38 -9.86
N HIS A 166 24.99 -6.28 -9.25
CA HIS A 166 24.76 -7.61 -9.78
C HIS A 166 23.39 -7.68 -10.45
N TYR A 167 23.33 -8.23 -11.65
CA TYR A 167 22.13 -8.33 -12.46
C TYR A 167 21.78 -9.77 -12.76
N VAL A 168 20.49 -10.05 -12.76
CA VAL A 168 19.89 -11.35 -13.07
C VAL A 168 18.82 -11.14 -14.11
N ASN A 169 18.96 -11.80 -15.25
CA ASN A 169 17.94 -11.84 -16.28
C ASN A 169 17.14 -13.14 -16.13
N PHE A 170 15.82 -13.05 -16.09
CA PHE A 170 14.94 -14.21 -15.96
C PHE A 170 13.64 -14.05 -16.76
N PHE A 171 13.04 -15.17 -17.16
CA PHE A 171 11.78 -15.17 -17.90
C PHE A 171 10.57 -15.23 -16.94
N ILE A 172 9.49 -14.49 -17.24
CA ILE A 172 8.24 -14.56 -16.46
C ILE A 172 7.59 -15.92 -16.67
N THR A 173 7.45 -16.32 -17.94
CA THR A 173 7.07 -17.67 -18.36
C THR A 173 8.18 -18.27 -19.22
N PRO A 174 8.40 -19.61 -19.19
CA PRO A 174 9.49 -20.23 -19.95
C PRO A 174 9.41 -20.04 -21.47
N THR A 175 8.23 -19.67 -21.98
CA THR A 175 7.93 -19.46 -23.41
C THR A 175 7.97 -17.98 -23.81
N ASP A 176 8.28 -17.06 -22.89
CA ASP A 176 8.38 -15.64 -23.24
C ASP A 176 9.64 -15.36 -24.06
N ASP A 177 9.50 -14.54 -25.10
CA ASP A 177 10.62 -14.05 -25.92
C ASP A 177 11.40 -12.92 -25.23
N LYS A 178 10.88 -12.36 -24.14
CA LYS A 178 11.48 -11.23 -23.40
C LYS A 178 11.78 -11.63 -21.96
N TYR A 179 13.01 -11.35 -21.53
CA TYR A 179 13.43 -11.51 -20.14
C TYR A 179 13.26 -10.21 -19.34
N ILE A 180 13.08 -10.34 -18.03
CA ILE A 180 13.17 -9.24 -17.07
C ILE A 180 14.63 -9.13 -16.62
N ARG A 181 15.19 -7.93 -16.70
CA ARG A 181 16.47 -7.58 -16.07
C ARG A 181 16.23 -7.03 -14.67
N ALA A 182 16.73 -7.72 -13.64
CA ALA A 182 16.59 -7.29 -12.26
C ALA A 182 17.94 -7.14 -11.56
N ILE A 183 18.03 -6.17 -10.64
CA ILE A 183 19.20 -5.96 -9.78
C ILE A 183 19.09 -6.90 -8.58
N GLN A 184 20.14 -7.67 -8.30
CA GLN A 184 20.22 -8.59 -7.18
C GLN A 184 20.75 -7.88 -5.93
N ILE A 185 19.91 -7.80 -4.91
CA ILE A 185 20.35 -7.32 -3.59
C ILE A 185 21.05 -8.48 -2.88
N ARG A 186 22.34 -8.32 -2.60
CA ARG A 186 23.11 -9.35 -1.90
C ARG A 186 23.18 -9.02 -0.40
N PRO A 187 22.68 -9.91 0.47
CA PRO A 187 22.81 -9.74 1.91
C PRO A 187 24.29 -9.78 2.30
N ALA A 188 24.70 -8.91 3.23
CA ALA A 188 26.04 -8.89 3.79
C ALA A 188 26.28 -10.06 4.76
N ASN A 189 27.52 -10.25 5.23
CA ASN A 189 27.86 -11.37 6.12
C ASN A 189 27.18 -11.28 7.49
N ASP A 190 26.89 -10.06 7.96
CA ASP A 190 26.20 -9.72 9.20
C ASP A 190 24.66 -9.68 9.05
N ALA A 191 24.14 -10.02 7.88
CA ALA A 191 22.71 -10.14 7.64
C ALA A 191 22.07 -11.25 8.50
N PHE A 192 20.73 -11.32 8.49
CA PHE A 192 19.93 -12.17 9.35
C PHE A 192 19.89 -13.66 8.91
N TRP A 193 21.04 -14.21 8.52
CA TRP A 193 21.21 -15.58 8.04
C TRP A 193 20.77 -16.66 9.04
N LYS A 194 20.88 -16.38 10.34
CA LYS A 194 20.56 -17.35 11.40
C LYS A 194 19.15 -17.18 11.97
N THR A 195 18.38 -16.21 11.47
CA THR A 195 17.03 -15.94 11.99
C THR A 195 16.07 -17.04 11.56
N VAL A 196 15.38 -17.61 12.54
CA VAL A 196 14.35 -18.63 12.36
C VAL A 196 13.07 -18.11 13.01
N PRO A 197 11.93 -18.07 12.29
CA PRO A 197 10.67 -17.57 12.84
C PRO A 197 10.07 -18.60 13.80
N ASP A 198 9.37 -18.13 14.84
CA ASP A 198 8.63 -19.01 15.75
C ASP A 198 7.14 -19.18 15.33
N ALA A 199 6.41 -20.04 16.04
CA ALA A 199 5.00 -20.28 15.77
C ALA A 199 4.11 -19.03 15.93
N ASN A 200 4.44 -18.14 16.88
CA ASN A 200 3.70 -16.91 17.12
C ASN A 200 3.93 -15.88 16.01
N ASP A 201 5.17 -15.78 15.52
CA ASP A 201 5.51 -14.97 14.35
C ASP A 201 4.73 -15.44 13.13
N ILE A 202 4.65 -16.76 12.90
CA ILE A 202 3.86 -17.35 11.80
C ILE A 202 2.37 -17.02 11.96
N ILE A 203 1.80 -17.16 13.15
CA ILE A 203 0.39 -16.79 13.42
C ILE A 203 0.15 -15.31 13.15
N ARG A 204 1.08 -14.43 13.57
CA ARG A 204 1.00 -12.99 13.30
C ARG A 204 1.06 -12.70 11.80
N ALA A 205 1.97 -13.35 11.08
CA ALA A 205 2.08 -13.24 9.62
C ALA A 205 0.81 -13.72 8.90
N ILE A 206 0.17 -14.82 9.34
CA ILE A 206 -1.12 -15.29 8.78
C ILE A 206 -2.23 -14.26 9.03
N ARG A 207 -2.30 -13.67 10.22
CA ARG A 207 -3.30 -12.62 10.55
C ARG A 207 -3.12 -11.38 9.68
N GLU A 208 -1.88 -10.91 9.54
CA GLU A 208 -1.58 -9.76 8.69
C GLU A 208 -1.81 -10.07 7.20
N PHE A 209 -1.44 -11.28 6.75
CA PHE A 209 -1.73 -11.76 5.41
C PHE A 209 -3.23 -11.75 5.14
N LYS A 210 -4.06 -12.26 6.06
CA LYS A 210 -5.52 -12.23 5.93
C LYS A 210 -6.08 -10.82 5.81
N ARG A 211 -5.55 -9.87 6.59
CA ARG A 211 -5.94 -8.44 6.52
C ARG A 211 -5.59 -7.84 5.15
N LYS A 212 -4.37 -8.07 4.66
CA LYS A 212 -3.92 -7.59 3.34
C LYS A 212 -4.68 -8.24 2.19
N TYR A 213 -4.91 -9.55 2.27
CA TYR A 213 -5.66 -10.32 1.28
C TYR A 213 -7.08 -9.79 1.12
N LYS A 214 -7.81 -9.53 2.22
CA LYS A 214 -9.18 -9.03 2.15
C LYS A 214 -9.27 -7.73 1.34
N ARG A 215 -8.38 -6.77 1.64
CA ARG A 215 -8.27 -5.52 0.88
C ARG A 215 -7.98 -5.78 -0.59
N GLN A 216 -7.02 -6.66 -0.88
CA GLN A 216 -6.64 -6.95 -2.26
C GLN A 216 -7.74 -7.68 -3.05
N ALA A 217 -8.40 -8.66 -2.45
CA ALA A 217 -9.46 -9.45 -3.08
C ALA A 217 -10.70 -8.59 -3.39
N LEU A 218 -10.99 -7.58 -2.57
CA LEU A 218 -12.04 -6.62 -2.84
C LEU A 218 -11.72 -5.73 -4.06
N LEU A 219 -10.47 -5.28 -4.17
CA LEU A 219 -10.07 -4.28 -5.16
C LEU A 219 -9.52 -4.88 -6.48
N ASN A 220 -9.09 -6.14 -6.47
CA ASN A 220 -8.43 -6.79 -7.61
C ASN A 220 -9.07 -8.13 -7.96
N GLN A 221 -9.25 -8.39 -9.25
CA GLN A 221 -9.73 -9.67 -9.78
C GLN A 221 -8.58 -10.66 -9.96
N GLY A 222 -8.81 -11.92 -9.55
CA GLY A 222 -7.87 -13.03 -9.78
C GLY A 222 -6.75 -13.14 -8.74
N VAL A 223 -7.05 -12.87 -7.46
CA VAL A 223 -6.11 -13.19 -6.36
C VAL A 223 -6.11 -14.71 -6.16
N GLU A 224 -5.09 -15.38 -6.69
CA GLU A 224 -5.07 -16.85 -6.77
C GLU A 224 -4.78 -17.57 -5.46
N GLN A 225 -4.23 -16.87 -4.46
CA GLN A 225 -3.80 -17.48 -3.23
C GLN A 225 -4.54 -16.95 -2.00
N TYR A 226 -5.32 -17.84 -1.39
CA TYR A 226 -6.06 -17.58 -0.15
C TYR A 226 -5.18 -17.80 1.09
N PRO A 227 -5.30 -16.96 2.14
CA PRO A 227 -4.61 -17.16 3.42
C PRO A 227 -5.09 -18.46 4.10
N PRO A 228 -4.18 -19.25 4.69
CA PRO A 228 -4.59 -20.42 5.47
C PRO A 228 -5.40 -20.01 6.71
N PRO A 229 -6.24 -20.92 7.26
CA PRO A 229 -6.88 -20.69 8.55
C PRO A 229 -5.82 -20.46 9.63
N ILE A 230 -6.16 -19.69 10.67
CA ILE A 230 -5.26 -19.41 11.78
C ILE A 230 -5.22 -20.65 12.69
N PRO A 231 -4.09 -21.37 12.79
CA PRO A 231 -3.98 -22.53 13.65
C PRO A 231 -3.66 -22.12 15.11
N VAL A 232 -3.74 -23.09 16.02
CA VAL A 232 -3.09 -22.99 17.34
C VAL A 232 -1.58 -23.16 17.18
N ALA A 233 -0.80 -22.53 18.07
CA ALA A 233 0.66 -22.44 17.92
C ALA A 233 1.33 -23.81 17.97
N GLU A 234 0.84 -24.69 18.84
CA GLU A 234 1.35 -26.05 19.07
C GLU A 234 1.17 -26.96 17.85
N ALA A 235 0.25 -26.63 16.95
CA ALA A 235 -0.02 -27.40 15.75
C ALA A 235 0.86 -26.99 14.55
N ILE A 236 1.76 -26.01 14.71
CA ILE A 236 2.68 -25.59 13.65
C ILE A 236 4.02 -26.27 13.85
N SER A 237 4.49 -27.03 12.86
CA SER A 237 5.87 -27.54 12.85
C SER A 237 6.71 -26.83 11.78
N LEU A 238 7.90 -26.36 12.16
CA LEU A 238 8.83 -25.67 11.25
C LEU A 238 10.01 -26.55 10.88
N GLN A 239 10.33 -26.60 9.58
CA GLN A 239 11.57 -27.20 9.10
C GLN A 239 12.70 -26.16 9.22
N ALA A 240 13.68 -26.44 10.09
CA ALA A 240 14.73 -25.49 10.48
C ALA A 240 15.74 -25.13 9.38
N ASN A 241 15.73 -25.81 8.23
CA ASN A 241 16.64 -25.55 7.13
C ASN A 241 15.96 -24.66 6.08
N PRO A 242 16.20 -23.34 6.08
CA PRO A 242 15.65 -22.47 5.06
C PRO A 242 16.36 -22.64 3.73
N GLU A 243 15.68 -22.22 2.69
CA GLU A 243 16.24 -22.05 1.36
C GLU A 243 16.43 -20.55 1.04
N LEU A 244 17.61 -20.18 0.54
CA LEU A 244 17.84 -18.82 0.03
C LEU A 244 17.08 -18.63 -1.30
N VAL A 245 16.13 -17.71 -1.29
CA VAL A 245 15.32 -17.32 -2.46
C VAL A 245 15.37 -15.81 -2.67
N TYR A 246 15.00 -15.40 -3.87
CA TYR A 246 14.90 -14.00 -4.24
C TYR A 246 13.47 -13.65 -4.68
N LEU A 247 12.81 -12.78 -3.92
CA LEU A 247 11.50 -12.26 -4.28
C LEU A 247 11.65 -11.14 -5.30
N HIS A 248 10.99 -11.27 -6.44
CA HIS A 248 10.93 -10.22 -7.45
C HIS A 248 10.05 -9.07 -6.96
N CYS A 249 10.67 -7.92 -6.77
CA CYS A 249 10.07 -6.67 -6.35
C CYS A 249 10.23 -5.61 -7.44
N HIS A 250 9.42 -4.56 -7.39
CA HIS A 250 9.54 -3.39 -8.24
C HIS A 250 9.85 -2.16 -7.37
N ALA A 251 10.96 -1.50 -7.67
CA ALA A 251 11.26 -0.15 -7.22
C ALA A 251 10.70 0.85 -8.23
N LEU A 252 9.88 1.80 -7.77
CA LEU A 252 9.07 2.68 -8.61
C LEU A 252 9.24 4.14 -8.19
N ILE A 253 9.16 5.04 -9.16
CA ILE A 253 8.95 6.48 -8.97
C ILE A 253 7.58 6.80 -9.56
N GLN A 254 6.69 7.34 -8.73
CA GLN A 254 5.37 7.77 -9.15
C GLN A 254 5.42 9.22 -9.63
N THR A 255 4.72 9.54 -10.71
CA THR A 255 4.53 10.93 -11.15
C THR A 255 3.91 11.74 -10.01
N GLY A 256 4.53 12.86 -9.66
CA GLY A 256 4.09 13.69 -8.53
C GLY A 256 4.73 13.34 -7.18
N ASN A 257 5.52 12.26 -7.10
CA ASN A 257 6.18 11.84 -5.87
C ASN A 257 7.70 11.75 -6.04
N SER A 258 8.45 12.36 -5.12
CA SER A 258 9.92 12.31 -5.11
C SER A 258 10.50 11.09 -4.39
N ASP A 259 9.67 10.38 -3.62
CA ASP A 259 10.08 9.21 -2.85
C ASP A 259 9.94 7.92 -3.67
N ILE A 260 10.81 6.96 -3.35
CA ILE A 260 10.82 5.63 -3.97
C ILE A 260 9.77 4.74 -3.31
N LEU A 261 8.97 4.04 -4.14
CA LEU A 261 8.05 3.01 -3.68
C LEU A 261 8.62 1.65 -4.05
N VAL A 262 8.61 0.70 -3.11
CA VAL A 262 9.11 -0.67 -3.37
C VAL A 262 8.01 -1.66 -3.06
N THR A 263 7.69 -2.54 -4.01
CA THR A 263 6.66 -3.57 -3.78
C THR A 263 7.13 -4.58 -2.73
N ASP A 264 6.18 -5.19 -2.02
CA ASP A 264 6.48 -6.11 -0.91
C ASP A 264 7.02 -7.48 -1.34
N GLY A 265 7.15 -7.72 -2.64
CA GLY A 265 7.63 -8.98 -3.21
C GLY A 265 6.66 -10.15 -3.07
N CYS A 266 5.50 -9.98 -2.43
CA CYS A 266 4.45 -11.00 -2.28
C CYS A 266 3.17 -10.65 -3.05
N GLY A 267 3.07 -9.42 -3.56
CA GLY A 267 1.97 -8.96 -4.40
C GLY A 267 0.87 -8.22 -3.65
N PHE A 268 1.05 -7.93 -2.35
CA PHE A 268 0.01 -7.34 -1.47
C PHE A 268 0.26 -5.86 -1.14
N GLY A 269 1.08 -5.18 -1.94
CA GLY A 269 1.28 -3.73 -1.88
C GLY A 269 2.76 -3.32 -1.83
N PHE A 270 3.05 -2.31 -1.02
CA PHE A 270 4.38 -1.72 -0.85
C PHE A 270 4.99 -2.05 0.50
N SER A 271 6.32 -2.05 0.54
CA SER A 271 7.14 -2.26 1.73
C SER A 271 8.00 -1.03 2.00
N GLU A 272 7.65 -0.29 3.06
CA GLU A 272 8.40 0.89 3.51
C GLU A 272 9.80 0.52 4.01
N SER A 273 9.95 -0.67 4.63
CA SER A 273 11.26 -1.16 5.04
C SER A 273 12.15 -1.40 3.84
N PHE A 274 11.63 -1.98 2.75
CA PHE A 274 12.42 -2.22 1.54
C PHE A 274 12.84 -0.89 0.90
N ALA A 275 11.92 0.07 0.78
CA ALA A 275 12.21 1.42 0.30
C ALA A 275 13.29 2.10 1.15
N SER A 276 13.14 2.06 2.48
CA SER A 276 14.10 2.65 3.42
C SER A 276 15.48 2.02 3.34
N TYR A 277 15.56 0.70 3.12
CA TYR A 277 16.84 0.03 2.94
C TYR A 277 17.51 0.52 1.67
N LEU A 278 16.81 0.49 0.53
CA LEU A 278 17.38 0.96 -0.74
C LEU A 278 17.87 2.41 -0.64
N MET A 279 17.16 3.26 0.09
CA MET A 279 17.53 4.65 0.34
C MET A 279 18.71 4.79 1.30
N SER A 280 18.86 3.90 2.28
CA SER A 280 20.02 3.86 3.18
C SER A 280 21.30 3.46 2.44
N GLN A 281 21.16 2.64 1.40
CA GLN A 281 22.26 2.24 0.56
C GLN A 281 22.54 3.38 -0.44
N ASN A 282 23.73 3.96 -0.39
CA ASN A 282 24.15 5.04 -1.30
C ASN A 282 24.45 4.51 -2.71
N TRP A 283 23.48 3.82 -3.33
CA TRP A 283 23.60 3.17 -4.62
C TRP A 283 23.25 4.09 -5.78
N GLN A 284 24.12 4.14 -6.78
CA GLN A 284 23.96 5.01 -7.94
C GLN A 284 22.71 4.67 -8.77
N TRP A 285 22.40 3.38 -8.94
CA TRP A 285 21.20 2.98 -9.70
C TRP A 285 19.89 3.52 -9.10
N VAL A 286 19.83 3.79 -7.79
CA VAL A 286 18.64 4.38 -7.14
C VAL A 286 18.50 5.84 -7.57
N ILE A 287 19.61 6.59 -7.64
CA ILE A 287 19.64 7.94 -8.20
C ILE A 287 19.28 7.89 -9.69
N ASP A 288 19.80 6.93 -10.45
CA ASP A 288 19.48 6.78 -11.87
C ASP A 288 18.00 6.47 -12.10
N LEU A 289 17.39 5.65 -11.24
CA LEU A 289 15.94 5.39 -11.25
C LEU A 289 15.15 6.68 -10.99
N LYS A 290 15.54 7.49 -10.01
CA LYS A 290 14.92 8.81 -9.77
C LYS A 290 15.04 9.73 -10.98
N ASN A 291 16.21 9.76 -11.62
CA ASN A 291 16.42 10.56 -12.85
C ASN A 291 15.54 10.09 -14.00
N LYS A 292 15.34 8.77 -14.19
CA LYS A 292 14.40 8.26 -15.20
C LYS A 292 12.96 8.71 -14.95
N GLY A 293 12.59 9.02 -13.71
CA GLY A 293 11.26 9.53 -13.36
C GLY A 293 11.08 11.02 -13.68
N VAL A 294 12.14 11.73 -14.05
CA VAL A 294 12.07 13.12 -14.49
C VAL A 294 11.57 13.14 -15.93
N VAL A 295 10.43 13.80 -16.15
CA VAL A 295 9.88 13.98 -17.49
C VAL A 295 10.53 15.24 -18.09
N ASP A 296 11.55 15.07 -18.92
CA ASP A 296 12.07 16.20 -19.72
C ASP A 296 11.11 16.47 -20.87
N THR A 297 10.36 17.57 -20.77
CA THR A 297 9.41 18.08 -21.77
C THR A 297 10.05 18.50 -23.10
N LEU A 298 11.29 18.11 -23.40
CA LEU A 298 12.06 18.55 -24.56
C LEU A 298 12.27 17.49 -25.66
N ASN A 299 11.75 16.27 -25.54
CA ASN A 299 11.78 15.29 -26.64
C ASN A 299 10.38 14.72 -26.95
N PRO A 300 9.66 15.29 -27.93
CA PRO A 300 8.35 14.77 -28.35
C PRO A 300 8.41 13.41 -29.08
N ASP A 301 9.58 12.94 -29.51
CA ASP A 301 9.72 11.77 -30.40
C ASP A 301 9.79 10.40 -29.69
N GLN A 302 9.62 10.34 -28.37
CA GLN A 302 9.61 9.08 -27.61
C GLN A 302 8.32 8.86 -26.79
N ARG A 303 7.19 9.39 -27.23
CA ARG A 303 5.90 8.87 -26.78
C ARG A 303 5.68 7.51 -27.41
N ASN A 304 5.88 6.45 -26.64
CA ASN A 304 5.39 5.12 -27.00
C ASN A 304 3.88 5.20 -27.29
N GLU A 305 3.48 4.66 -28.44
CA GLU A 305 2.15 4.73 -29.06
C GLU A 305 0.99 4.06 -28.28
N GLU A 306 1.12 3.82 -26.96
CA GLU A 306 0.06 3.17 -26.17
C GLU A 306 -0.71 4.14 -25.25
N ALA A 307 -0.46 5.45 -25.36
CA ALA A 307 -1.02 6.46 -24.47
C ALA A 307 -1.72 7.61 -25.21
N GLU A 308 -2.53 7.32 -26.22
CA GLU A 308 -3.48 8.29 -26.75
C GLU A 308 -4.86 7.64 -26.91
N GLU A 309 -5.75 7.99 -25.99
CA GLU A 309 -7.15 8.39 -26.23
C GLU A 309 -7.86 8.49 -24.87
N ASP A 310 -8.16 9.72 -24.46
CA ASP A 310 -9.41 10.10 -23.76
C ASP A 310 -9.20 11.40 -22.96
N SER A 311 -9.69 12.52 -23.50
CA SER A 311 -9.89 13.77 -22.77
C SER A 311 -11.36 14.18 -22.82
N SER A 312 -12.09 13.90 -21.75
CA SER A 312 -13.24 14.69 -21.24
C SER A 312 -13.73 14.07 -19.93
N ALA A 313 -13.97 14.86 -18.88
CA ALA A 313 -14.54 14.53 -17.55
C ALA A 313 -13.96 13.30 -16.76
N ALA A 314 -13.15 12.46 -17.40
CA ALA A 314 -12.51 11.24 -16.92
C ALA A 314 -11.10 11.50 -16.38
N ASP A 315 -10.64 12.76 -16.40
CA ASP A 315 -9.33 13.15 -15.84
C ASP A 315 -9.31 13.04 -14.31
N GLU A 316 -10.44 13.31 -13.64
CA GLU A 316 -10.60 13.22 -12.17
C GLU A 316 -10.57 11.77 -11.64
N LEU A 317 -10.95 10.80 -12.48
CA LEU A 317 -11.10 9.38 -12.13
C LEU A 317 -9.88 8.52 -12.51
N LYS A 318 -8.78 9.11 -12.99
CA LYS A 318 -7.54 8.39 -13.33
C LYS A 318 -7.00 7.56 -12.16
N GLN A 319 -7.18 8.04 -10.93
CA GLN A 319 -6.78 7.35 -9.70
C GLN A 319 -7.64 6.10 -9.40
N TYR A 320 -8.84 6.00 -9.98
CA TYR A 320 -9.80 4.92 -9.75
C TYR A 320 -10.24 4.26 -11.08
N PRO A 321 -9.32 3.58 -11.80
CA PRO A 321 -9.60 3.04 -13.14
C PRO A 321 -10.75 2.03 -13.16
N ARG A 322 -10.96 1.31 -12.05
CA ARG A 322 -12.06 0.35 -11.87
C ARG A 322 -13.44 1.01 -11.79
N ILE A 323 -13.52 2.28 -11.42
CA ILE A 323 -14.74 3.10 -11.44
C ILE A 323 -14.85 3.85 -12.77
N ALA A 324 -13.73 4.42 -13.24
CA ALA A 324 -13.66 5.18 -14.48
C ALA A 324 -14.09 4.37 -15.71
N ARG A 325 -13.66 3.10 -15.79
CA ARG A 325 -13.94 2.24 -16.95
C ARG A 325 -15.43 1.91 -17.11
N PRO A 326 -16.17 1.45 -16.08
CA PRO A 326 -17.62 1.32 -16.17
C PRO A 326 -18.35 2.62 -16.53
N LEU A 327 -17.94 3.77 -15.96
CA LEU A 327 -18.55 5.06 -16.30
C LEU A 327 -18.31 5.45 -17.77
N ARG A 328 -17.10 5.27 -18.30
CA ARG A 328 -16.80 5.49 -19.72
C ARG A 328 -17.63 4.57 -20.63
N ARG A 329 -17.77 3.29 -20.26
CA ARG A 329 -18.65 2.36 -21.00
C ARG A 329 -20.10 2.82 -20.98
N ALA A 330 -20.62 3.23 -19.83
CA ALA A 330 -21.99 3.76 -19.72
C ALA A 330 -22.19 4.98 -20.63
N GLN A 331 -21.22 5.90 -20.65
CA GLN A 331 -21.26 7.07 -21.52
C GLN A 331 -21.19 6.70 -23.01
N ALA A 332 -20.34 5.75 -23.39
CA ALA A 332 -20.25 5.27 -24.76
C ALA A 332 -21.58 4.65 -25.23
N TYR A 333 -22.18 3.78 -24.41
CA TYR A 333 -23.49 3.19 -24.71
C TYR A 333 -24.60 4.23 -24.82
N LEU A 334 -24.58 5.27 -23.96
CA LEU A 334 -25.51 6.40 -24.06
C LEU A 334 -25.34 7.14 -25.38
N SER A 335 -24.10 7.52 -25.74
CA SER A 335 -23.82 8.24 -26.98
C SER A 335 -24.16 7.43 -28.23
N ASP A 336 -24.02 6.11 -28.19
CA ASP A 336 -24.45 5.26 -29.30
C ASP A 336 -25.97 5.14 -29.37
N ALA A 337 -26.66 5.02 -28.22
CA ALA A 337 -28.12 5.02 -28.17
C ALA A 337 -28.74 6.35 -28.64
N GLU A 338 -28.06 7.48 -28.41
CA GLU A 338 -28.49 8.82 -28.86
C GLU A 338 -28.49 8.96 -30.40
N LYS A 339 -27.60 8.24 -31.09
CA LYS A 339 -27.47 8.24 -32.56
C LYS A 339 -28.58 7.44 -33.25
N ILE A 340 -29.23 6.52 -32.54
CA ILE A 340 -30.30 5.68 -33.11
C ILE A 340 -31.55 6.53 -33.34
N ARG A 341 -32.09 6.49 -34.56
CA ARG A 341 -33.46 6.96 -34.87
C ARG A 341 -34.38 5.75 -34.83
N ILE A 342 -35.45 5.82 -34.05
CA ILE A 342 -36.35 4.69 -33.85
C ILE A 342 -37.36 4.67 -34.99
N ASP A 343 -36.96 4.09 -36.11
CA ASP A 343 -37.78 4.00 -37.33
C ASP A 343 -38.25 2.55 -37.61
N SER A 344 -37.73 1.57 -36.85
CA SER A 344 -38.08 0.15 -36.96
C SER A 344 -38.07 -0.57 -35.61
N SER A 345 -38.68 -1.77 -35.57
CA SER A 345 -38.62 -2.67 -34.40
C SER A 345 -37.19 -3.10 -34.06
N ASN A 346 -36.29 -3.17 -35.05
CA ASN A 346 -34.88 -3.49 -34.82
C ASN A 346 -34.14 -2.33 -34.13
N ASP A 347 -34.45 -1.09 -34.50
CA ASP A 347 -33.89 0.10 -33.86
C ASP A 347 -34.35 0.23 -32.41
N GLU A 348 -35.60 -0.12 -32.13
CA GLU A 348 -36.17 -0.15 -30.77
C GLU A 348 -35.49 -1.21 -29.89
N GLN A 349 -35.23 -2.40 -30.44
CA GLN A 349 -34.51 -3.47 -29.75
C GLN A 349 -33.06 -3.07 -29.45
N GLU A 350 -32.37 -2.48 -30.42
CA GLU A 350 -30.98 -2.05 -30.25
C GLU A 350 -30.85 -0.88 -29.26
N PHE A 351 -31.78 0.08 -29.31
CA PHE A 351 -31.87 1.17 -28.33
C PHE A 351 -32.08 0.62 -26.90
N THR A 352 -33.01 -0.33 -26.73
CA THR A 352 -33.27 -0.98 -25.45
C THR A 352 -32.05 -1.76 -24.95
N ARG A 353 -31.33 -2.44 -25.85
CA ARG A 353 -30.10 -3.17 -25.53
C ARG A 353 -29.00 -2.24 -25.03
N LEU A 354 -28.72 -1.14 -25.74
CA LEU A 354 -27.68 -0.18 -25.38
C LEU A 354 -28.00 0.55 -24.06
N THR A 355 -29.24 0.99 -23.87
CA THR A 355 -29.67 1.62 -22.62
C THR A 355 -29.60 0.66 -21.44
N GLY A 356 -29.98 -0.61 -21.63
CA GLY A 356 -29.78 -1.68 -20.64
C GLY A 356 -28.30 -1.88 -20.28
N LEU A 357 -27.41 -1.96 -21.27
CA LEU A 357 -25.96 -2.08 -21.05
C LEU A 357 -25.37 -0.87 -20.32
N ALA A 358 -25.85 0.34 -20.61
CA ALA A 358 -25.48 1.54 -19.87
C ALA A 358 -25.83 1.40 -18.37
N VAL A 359 -27.03 0.93 -18.05
CA VAL A 359 -27.45 0.70 -16.65
C VAL A 359 -26.59 -0.38 -15.97
N VAL A 360 -26.25 -1.47 -16.66
CA VAL A 360 -25.33 -2.49 -16.12
C VAL A 360 -23.98 -1.85 -15.76
N ALA A 361 -23.45 -1.00 -16.63
CA ALA A 361 -22.17 -0.34 -16.39
C ALA A 361 -22.24 0.71 -15.26
N LEU A 362 -23.35 1.43 -15.11
CA LEU A 362 -23.58 2.33 -13.96
C LEU A 362 -23.68 1.56 -12.64
N TYR A 363 -24.41 0.43 -12.63
CA TYR A 363 -24.53 -0.45 -11.46
C TYR A 363 -23.15 -0.96 -11.03
N GLU A 364 -22.35 -1.42 -11.99
CA GLU A 364 -20.97 -1.86 -11.76
C GLU A 364 -20.08 -0.74 -11.19
N ALA A 365 -20.25 0.51 -11.65
CA ALA A 365 -19.51 1.66 -11.12
C ALA A 365 -19.78 1.89 -9.62
N ILE A 366 -21.04 1.77 -9.20
CA ILE A 366 -21.45 1.88 -7.80
C ILE A 366 -20.89 0.71 -6.98
N GLU A 367 -20.93 -0.52 -7.50
CA GLU A 367 -20.33 -1.67 -6.83
C GLU A 367 -18.83 -1.45 -6.57
N TRP A 368 -18.10 -0.93 -7.56
CA TRP A 368 -16.69 -0.59 -7.37
C TRP A 368 -16.50 0.49 -6.32
N ALA A 369 -17.32 1.55 -6.30
CA ALA A 369 -17.24 2.57 -5.27
C ALA A 369 -17.48 1.99 -3.87
N LEU A 370 -18.46 1.11 -3.70
CA LEU A 370 -18.72 0.43 -2.43
C LEU A 370 -17.60 -0.52 -2.02
N ARG A 371 -16.90 -1.17 -2.97
CA ARG A 371 -15.71 -1.99 -2.66
C ARG A 371 -14.62 -1.16 -1.98
N PHE A 372 -14.38 0.07 -2.45
CA PHE A 372 -13.45 1.01 -1.79
C PHE A 372 -13.92 1.37 -0.38
N VAL A 373 -15.19 1.76 -0.23
CA VAL A 373 -15.77 2.13 1.07
C VAL A 373 -15.65 0.98 2.08
N VAL A 374 -16.02 -0.26 1.70
CA VAL A 374 -15.94 -1.43 2.58
C VAL A 374 -14.49 -1.85 2.88
N SER A 375 -13.58 -1.68 1.91
CA SER A 375 -12.14 -1.91 2.11
C SER A 375 -11.58 -1.00 3.19
N ASP A 376 -11.95 0.29 3.15
CA ASP A 376 -11.40 1.30 4.06
C ASP A 376 -12.13 1.30 5.42
N ASN A 377 -13.32 0.69 5.51
CA ASN A 377 -14.16 0.62 6.70
C ASN A 377 -14.56 -0.83 7.05
N PRO A 378 -13.62 -1.69 7.53
CA PRO A 378 -13.89 -3.09 7.79
C PRO A 378 -14.76 -3.32 9.05
N VAL A 379 -15.82 -4.13 8.92
CA VAL A 379 -16.79 -4.40 10.00
C VAL A 379 -16.80 -5.86 10.48
N THR A 380 -15.67 -6.33 11.01
CA THR A 380 -15.47 -7.75 11.39
C THR A 380 -16.55 -8.33 12.30
N HIS A 381 -17.09 -7.55 13.25
CA HIS A 381 -18.15 -8.03 14.15
C HIS A 381 -19.48 -8.23 13.42
N TRP A 382 -19.91 -7.23 12.64
CA TRP A 382 -21.14 -7.29 11.86
C TRP A 382 -21.08 -8.36 10.77
N GLU A 383 -19.92 -8.53 10.15
CA GLU A 383 -19.68 -9.59 9.18
C GLU A 383 -19.96 -10.98 9.75
N ARG A 384 -19.44 -11.28 10.95
CA ARG A 384 -19.67 -12.56 11.62
C ARG A 384 -21.15 -12.77 11.92
N LEU A 385 -21.81 -11.73 12.42
CA LEU A 385 -23.24 -11.78 12.73
C LEU A 385 -24.06 -12.05 11.47
N LEU A 386 -23.91 -11.23 10.43
CA LEU A 386 -24.65 -11.33 9.17
C LEU A 386 -24.35 -12.64 8.41
N SER A 387 -23.16 -13.21 8.62
CA SER A 387 -22.76 -14.52 8.07
C SER A 387 -23.32 -15.72 8.85
N SER A 388 -23.95 -15.50 9.99
CA SER A 388 -24.45 -16.56 10.88
C SER A 388 -25.98 -16.65 10.98
N GLN A 389 -26.70 -15.63 10.48
CA GLN A 389 -28.15 -15.49 10.61
C GLN A 389 -28.87 -15.68 9.28
N SER A 390 -30.20 -15.84 9.28
CA SER A 390 -30.97 -15.93 8.03
C SER A 390 -30.99 -14.59 7.27
N TYR A 391 -31.25 -14.66 5.97
CA TYR A 391 -31.38 -13.45 5.13
C TYR A 391 -32.52 -12.52 5.58
N ARG A 392 -33.55 -13.07 6.27
CA ARG A 392 -34.68 -12.30 6.82
C ARG A 392 -34.28 -11.56 8.10
N GLU A 393 -33.45 -12.16 8.94
CA GLU A 393 -32.92 -11.50 10.15
C GLU A 393 -31.94 -10.40 9.76
N ASN A 394 -31.09 -10.66 8.77
CA ASN A 394 -30.19 -9.66 8.20
C ASN A 394 -30.98 -8.44 7.69
N GLU A 395 -32.09 -8.65 6.97
CA GLU A 395 -32.92 -7.55 6.47
C GLU A 395 -33.48 -6.68 7.60
N LYS A 396 -33.98 -7.27 8.69
CA LYS A 396 -34.50 -6.51 9.84
C LYS A 396 -33.43 -5.61 10.46
N ILE A 397 -32.22 -6.15 10.65
CA ILE A 397 -31.09 -5.42 11.21
C ILE A 397 -30.66 -4.28 10.27
N LEU A 398 -30.45 -4.60 8.99
CA LEU A 398 -29.99 -3.64 8.00
C LEU A 398 -31.02 -2.54 7.74
N ARG A 399 -32.32 -2.85 7.74
CA ARG A 399 -33.40 -1.86 7.67
C ARG A 399 -33.32 -0.91 8.85
N SER A 400 -33.19 -1.43 10.07
CA SER A 400 -33.05 -0.58 11.26
C SER A 400 -31.83 0.33 11.17
N PHE A 401 -30.70 -0.17 10.69
CA PHE A 401 -29.48 0.64 10.54
C PHE A 401 -29.63 1.70 9.46
N ALA A 402 -30.13 1.34 8.28
CA ALA A 402 -30.35 2.28 7.19
C ALA A 402 -31.28 3.43 7.59
N THR A 403 -32.37 3.12 8.31
CA THR A 403 -33.28 4.15 8.86
C THR A 403 -32.58 5.05 9.86
N ARG A 404 -31.76 4.50 10.76
CA ARG A 404 -31.01 5.28 11.77
C ARG A 404 -29.94 6.19 11.17
N ILE A 405 -29.33 5.77 10.06
CA ILE A 405 -28.36 6.58 9.31
C ILE A 405 -29.06 7.73 8.56
N GLY A 406 -30.34 7.58 8.25
CA GLY A 406 -31.17 8.61 7.59
C GLY A 406 -31.58 8.27 6.15
N PHE A 407 -31.49 7.01 5.71
CA PHE A 407 -31.98 6.60 4.41
C PHE A 407 -33.50 6.38 4.40
N ASP A 408 -34.12 6.62 3.25
CA ASP A 408 -35.51 6.28 2.98
C ASP A 408 -35.63 4.77 2.72
N VAL A 409 -36.13 4.02 3.71
CA VAL A 409 -36.27 2.56 3.63
C VAL A 409 -37.71 2.14 3.37
N SER A 410 -38.09 2.18 2.09
CA SER A 410 -39.40 1.70 1.60
C SER A 410 -39.49 0.16 1.57
N GLU A 411 -40.63 -0.39 1.14
CA GLU A 411 -40.77 -1.84 0.92
C GLU A 411 -40.07 -2.30 -0.37
N SER A 412 -39.92 -1.42 -1.37
CA SER A 412 -39.23 -1.78 -2.61
C SER A 412 -37.77 -2.15 -2.37
N VAL A 413 -37.06 -1.45 -1.47
CA VAL A 413 -35.64 -1.74 -1.18
C VAL A 413 -35.41 -3.00 -0.35
N LYS A 414 -36.46 -3.69 0.10
CA LYS A 414 -36.35 -4.92 0.90
C LYS A 414 -35.49 -5.98 0.23
N GLY A 415 -35.62 -6.13 -1.09
CA GLY A 415 -34.81 -7.06 -1.88
C GLY A 415 -33.32 -6.77 -1.76
N LEU A 416 -32.90 -5.50 -1.70
CA LEU A 416 -31.49 -5.12 -1.54
C LEU A 416 -30.92 -5.49 -0.16
N LEU A 417 -31.74 -5.40 0.89
CA LEU A 417 -31.33 -5.66 2.27
C LEU A 417 -31.44 -7.14 2.67
N GLN A 418 -32.10 -7.98 1.87
CA GLN A 418 -32.17 -9.43 2.05
C GLN A 418 -30.88 -10.14 1.61
N VAL A 419 -29.85 -10.07 2.43
CA VAL A 419 -28.54 -10.65 2.11
C VAL A 419 -28.37 -12.03 2.71
N LYS A 420 -28.15 -13.04 1.86
CA LYS A 420 -27.86 -14.42 2.29
C LYS A 420 -26.48 -14.51 2.98
N PRO A 421 -26.31 -15.34 4.01
CA PRO A 421 -25.02 -15.56 4.69
C PRO A 421 -23.87 -15.92 3.77
N GLY A 422 -24.14 -16.80 2.79
CA GLY A 422 -23.13 -17.19 1.80
C GLY A 422 -22.61 -16.01 0.99
N LYS A 423 -23.46 -15.01 0.70
CA LYS A 423 -23.05 -13.79 -0.01
C LYS A 423 -22.18 -12.87 0.87
N ILE A 424 -22.43 -12.80 2.18
CA ILE A 424 -21.55 -12.07 3.11
C ILE A 424 -20.18 -12.76 3.17
N ARG A 425 -20.13 -14.09 3.30
CA ARG A 425 -18.87 -14.86 3.30
C ARG A 425 -18.11 -14.75 1.98
N ALA A 426 -18.81 -14.62 0.85
CA ALA A 426 -18.18 -14.47 -0.46
C ALA A 426 -17.35 -13.17 -0.60
N VAL A 427 -17.71 -12.12 0.16
CA VAL A 427 -16.95 -10.85 0.20
C VAL A 427 -15.51 -11.07 0.65
N ASP A 428 -15.29 -11.96 1.62
CA ASP A 428 -13.95 -12.34 2.11
C ASP A 428 -13.07 -12.97 1.02
N HIS A 429 -13.67 -13.46 -0.06
CA HIS A 429 -12.99 -14.09 -1.20
C HIS A 429 -12.93 -13.17 -2.43
N GLY A 430 -13.36 -11.90 -2.32
CA GLY A 430 -13.39 -10.94 -3.43
C GLY A 430 -14.59 -11.09 -4.37
N ALA A 431 -15.40 -12.15 -4.18
CA ALA A 431 -16.67 -12.37 -4.84
C ALA A 431 -17.75 -11.53 -4.15
N SER A 432 -17.80 -10.24 -4.45
CA SER A 432 -18.74 -9.31 -3.84
C SER A 432 -19.73 -8.74 -4.85
N GLU A 433 -21.01 -8.91 -4.57
CA GLU A 433 -22.13 -8.28 -5.26
C GLU A 433 -22.58 -7.03 -4.49
N MET A 434 -23.40 -6.19 -5.12
CA MET A 434 -23.98 -4.98 -4.51
C MET A 434 -24.58 -5.22 -3.13
N GLN A 435 -25.42 -6.24 -2.98
CA GLN A 435 -26.15 -6.53 -1.73
C GLN A 435 -25.23 -6.68 -0.52
N PRO A 436 -24.25 -7.60 -0.50
CA PRO A 436 -23.35 -7.75 0.63
C PRO A 436 -22.42 -6.54 0.83
N LEU A 437 -22.00 -5.83 -0.23
CA LEU A 437 -21.22 -4.59 -0.08
C LEU A 437 -22.03 -3.49 0.62
N LEU A 438 -23.26 -3.29 0.20
CA LEU A 438 -24.18 -2.32 0.79
C LEU A 438 -24.50 -2.67 2.24
N ALA A 439 -24.73 -3.95 2.56
CA ALA A 439 -24.96 -4.41 3.92
C ALA A 439 -23.76 -4.10 4.84
N MET A 440 -22.54 -4.37 4.38
CA MET A 440 -21.32 -4.09 5.13
C MET A 440 -21.09 -2.59 5.31
N ALA A 441 -21.34 -1.78 4.27
CA ALA A 441 -21.22 -0.33 4.33
C ALA A 441 -22.25 0.28 5.31
N ILE A 442 -23.52 -0.17 5.26
CA ILE A 442 -24.57 0.27 6.20
C ILE A 442 -24.19 -0.10 7.64
N ALA A 443 -23.70 -1.33 7.85
CA ALA A 443 -23.26 -1.78 9.16
C ALA A 443 -22.04 -1.00 9.70
N GLY A 444 -21.17 -0.48 8.81
CA GLY A 444 -20.04 0.39 9.19
C GLY A 444 -20.49 1.78 9.61
N ALA A 445 -21.43 2.35 8.86
CA ALA A 445 -21.91 3.70 9.06
C ALA A 445 -22.62 3.92 10.41
N ILE A 446 -23.24 2.89 11.00
CA ILE A 446 -24.05 3.03 12.22
C ILE A 446 -23.25 3.50 13.44
N ASN A 447 -21.96 3.18 13.51
CA ASN A 447 -21.08 3.50 14.64
C ASN A 447 -19.97 4.50 14.28
N ASP A 448 -19.96 5.01 13.06
CA ASP A 448 -18.93 5.93 12.58
C ASP A 448 -19.58 7.12 11.84
N PRO A 449 -19.72 8.28 12.52
CA PRO A 449 -20.27 9.49 11.91
C PRO A 449 -19.45 10.01 10.72
N SER A 450 -18.16 9.66 10.64
CA SER A 450 -17.29 10.07 9.54
C SER A 450 -17.42 9.17 8.30
N HIS A 451 -18.12 8.04 8.43
CA HIS A 451 -18.31 7.09 7.35
C HIS A 451 -19.05 7.73 6.15
N PRO A 452 -18.62 7.49 4.89
CA PRO A 452 -19.17 8.16 3.71
C PRO A 452 -20.68 8.02 3.53
N LEU A 453 -21.26 6.90 3.98
CA LEU A 453 -22.72 6.68 3.90
C LEU A 453 -23.53 7.66 4.77
N ASN A 454 -22.99 8.18 5.87
CA ASN A 454 -23.72 9.20 6.66
C ASN A 454 -23.87 10.49 5.86
N ARG A 455 -22.82 10.92 5.15
CA ARG A 455 -22.91 12.07 4.23
C ARG A 455 -23.85 11.77 3.06
N LEU A 456 -23.77 10.57 2.49
CA LEU A 456 -24.66 10.16 1.40
C LEU A 456 -26.14 10.20 1.83
N ALA A 457 -26.48 9.76 3.05
CA ALA A 457 -27.85 9.80 3.56
C ALA A 457 -28.39 11.24 3.71
N ILE A 458 -27.53 12.18 4.11
CA ILE A 458 -27.89 13.61 4.23
C ILE A 458 -28.18 14.21 2.85
N GLU A 459 -27.34 13.91 1.86
CA GLU A 459 -27.40 14.51 0.51
C GLU A 459 -28.36 13.80 -0.45
N ASP A 460 -28.56 12.49 -0.27
CA ASP A 460 -29.41 11.62 -1.09
C ASP A 460 -30.00 10.46 -0.24
N ALA A 461 -30.94 10.78 0.64
CA ALA A 461 -31.67 9.80 1.46
C ALA A 461 -32.36 8.71 0.62
N GLY A 462 -32.76 9.02 -0.62
CA GLY A 462 -33.42 8.11 -1.55
C GLY A 462 -32.48 7.23 -2.37
N CYS A 463 -31.16 7.21 -2.10
CA CYS A 463 -30.19 6.49 -2.92
C CYS A 463 -30.42 4.96 -2.94
N LEU A 464 -30.97 4.37 -1.87
CA LEU A 464 -31.26 2.93 -1.84
C LEU A 464 -32.32 2.55 -2.88
N SER A 465 -33.35 3.38 -3.03
CA SER A 465 -34.38 3.22 -4.06
C SER A 465 -33.82 3.39 -5.46
N PHE A 466 -32.84 4.30 -5.63
CA PHE A 466 -32.13 4.46 -6.89
C PHE A 466 -31.29 3.23 -7.26
N ILE A 467 -30.52 2.67 -6.31
CA ILE A 467 -29.76 1.43 -6.52
C ILE A 467 -30.72 0.26 -6.85
N HIS A 468 -31.90 0.23 -6.25
CA HIS A 468 -32.93 -0.78 -6.57
C HIS A 468 -33.42 -0.64 -8.01
N ALA A 469 -33.73 0.59 -8.46
CA ALA A 469 -34.18 0.83 -9.83
C ALA A 469 -33.13 0.39 -10.87
N LEU A 470 -31.83 0.63 -10.61
CA LEU A 470 -30.76 0.12 -11.47
C LEU A 470 -30.70 -1.42 -11.47
N LYS A 471 -30.95 -2.06 -10.32
CA LYS A 471 -30.97 -3.51 -10.18
C LYS A 471 -32.09 -4.16 -11.01
N ASP A 472 -33.29 -3.58 -10.99
CA ASP A 472 -34.46 -4.09 -11.72
C ASP A 472 -34.23 -4.15 -13.23
N VAL A 473 -33.44 -3.22 -13.77
CA VAL A 473 -33.03 -3.21 -15.18
C VAL A 473 -31.86 -4.17 -15.43
N ARG A 474 -30.87 -4.19 -14.53
CA ARG A 474 -29.64 -4.98 -14.69
C ARG A 474 -29.89 -6.48 -14.71
N ASP A 475 -30.78 -6.98 -13.86
CA ASP A 475 -30.98 -8.42 -13.70
C ASP A 475 -31.52 -9.08 -14.99
N PRO A 476 -32.60 -8.59 -15.62
CA PRO A 476 -33.06 -9.11 -16.93
C PRO A 476 -32.00 -9.04 -18.03
N VAL A 477 -31.29 -7.91 -18.14
CA VAL A 477 -30.23 -7.71 -19.16
C VAL A 477 -29.09 -8.72 -18.97
N SER A 478 -28.69 -8.98 -17.72
CA SER A 478 -27.63 -9.94 -17.39
C SER A 478 -28.02 -11.39 -17.69
N HIS A 479 -29.32 -11.70 -17.73
CA HIS A 479 -29.87 -13.01 -18.09
C HIS A 479 -30.22 -13.13 -19.59
N GLY A 480 -29.80 -12.15 -20.41
CA GLY A 480 -30.05 -12.15 -21.86
C GLY A 480 -31.46 -11.73 -22.27
N ASN A 481 -32.28 -11.26 -21.32
CA ASN A 481 -33.64 -10.81 -21.56
C ASN A 481 -33.74 -9.28 -21.44
N ALA A 482 -33.18 -8.58 -22.44
CA ALA A 482 -33.15 -7.11 -22.49
C ALA A 482 -34.54 -6.48 -22.77
N MET A 483 -35.55 -7.28 -23.11
CA MET A 483 -36.86 -6.83 -23.62
C MET A 483 -37.84 -6.34 -22.53
N GLY A 484 -37.40 -6.20 -21.27
CA GLY A 484 -38.28 -5.99 -20.12
C GLY A 484 -38.48 -4.54 -19.67
N VAL A 485 -37.59 -3.60 -20.01
CA VAL A 485 -37.66 -2.21 -19.50
C VAL A 485 -37.25 -1.20 -20.57
N GLN A 486 -38.20 -0.39 -21.04
CA GLN A 486 -37.93 0.77 -21.90
C GLN A 486 -37.56 1.98 -21.04
N LEU A 487 -36.35 2.51 -21.21
CA LEU A 487 -35.87 3.71 -20.53
C LEU A 487 -35.84 4.89 -21.51
N SER A 488 -36.40 6.03 -21.11
CA SER A 488 -36.26 7.27 -21.89
C SER A 488 -34.81 7.79 -21.82
N ARG A 489 -34.41 8.57 -22.82
CA ARG A 489 -33.07 9.18 -22.88
C ARG A 489 -32.81 10.08 -21.68
N GLU A 490 -33.81 10.88 -21.30
CA GLU A 490 -33.76 11.81 -20.17
C GLU A 490 -33.58 11.05 -18.85
N THR A 491 -34.27 9.91 -18.71
CA THR A 491 -34.17 9.05 -17.53
C THR A 491 -32.74 8.48 -17.39
N LEU A 492 -32.17 7.98 -18.49
CA LEU A 492 -30.82 7.41 -18.48
C LEU A 492 -29.74 8.48 -18.23
N GLN A 493 -29.88 9.68 -18.80
CA GLN A 493 -29.00 10.81 -18.48
C GLN A 493 -29.11 11.20 -16.99
N GLY A 494 -30.32 11.19 -16.44
CA GLY A 494 -30.57 11.38 -15.00
C GLY A 494 -29.86 10.32 -14.15
N TYR A 495 -29.92 9.05 -14.55
CA TYR A 495 -29.22 7.96 -13.88
C TYR A 495 -27.70 8.14 -13.92
N CYS A 496 -27.13 8.54 -15.05
CA CYS A 496 -25.70 8.83 -15.16
C CYS A 496 -25.27 9.93 -14.19
N ARG A 497 -25.97 11.08 -14.21
CA ARG A 497 -25.65 12.22 -13.32
C ARG A 497 -25.77 11.84 -11.84
N ARG A 498 -26.83 11.14 -11.45
CA ARG A 498 -27.04 10.70 -10.07
C ARG A 498 -25.99 9.68 -9.64
N THR A 499 -25.59 8.75 -10.52
CA THR A 499 -24.52 7.78 -10.26
C THR A 499 -23.19 8.47 -10.00
N VAL A 500 -22.79 9.43 -10.84
CA VAL A 500 -21.55 10.18 -10.64
C VAL A 500 -21.58 10.95 -9.32
N ARG A 501 -22.67 11.64 -9.00
CA ARG A 501 -22.83 12.35 -7.71
C ARG A 501 -22.75 11.39 -6.52
N LEU A 502 -23.41 10.23 -6.59
CA LEU A 502 -23.36 9.20 -5.55
C LEU A 502 -21.92 8.73 -5.32
N ILE A 503 -21.18 8.43 -6.39
CA ILE A 503 -19.78 8.00 -6.32
C ILE A 503 -18.90 9.09 -5.71
N GLN A 504 -19.08 10.35 -6.09
CA GLN A 504 -18.36 11.50 -5.53
C GLN A 504 -18.63 11.69 -4.03
N LEU A 505 -19.84 11.38 -3.56
CA LEU A 505 -20.19 11.42 -2.14
C LEU A 505 -19.56 10.26 -1.34
N LEU A 506 -19.49 9.07 -1.95
CA LEU A 506 -18.85 7.89 -1.36
C LEU A 506 -17.33 8.01 -1.32
N ILE A 507 -16.72 8.61 -2.33
CA ILE A 507 -15.27 8.78 -2.48
C ILE A 507 -14.98 10.27 -2.71
N PRO A 508 -14.95 11.08 -1.64
CA PRO A 508 -14.77 12.52 -1.72
C PRO A 508 -13.43 12.96 -2.31
N ASP A 509 -12.43 12.07 -2.40
CA ASP A 509 -11.15 12.36 -3.06
C ASP A 509 -11.29 12.55 -4.59
N ILE A 510 -12.38 12.04 -5.20
CA ILE A 510 -12.66 12.23 -6.63
C ILE A 510 -12.97 13.70 -6.96
N THR A 511 -13.51 14.48 -6.02
CA THR A 511 -13.90 15.89 -6.28
C THR A 511 -12.76 16.89 -6.08
N ARG A 512 -11.57 16.46 -5.64
CA ARG A 512 -10.48 17.36 -5.20
C ARG A 512 -9.52 17.83 -6.29
N ASP A 513 -9.51 17.21 -7.46
CA ASP A 513 -8.54 17.53 -8.54
C ASP A 513 -9.23 18.04 -9.84
N ALA A 514 -10.38 18.71 -9.71
CA ALA A 514 -11.04 19.42 -10.80
C ALA A 514 -10.32 20.75 -11.13
N ASP A 515 -9.13 20.67 -11.73
CA ASP A 515 -8.52 21.77 -12.48
C ASP A 515 -7.35 21.22 -13.31
N THR A 516 -7.58 21.01 -14.60
CA THR A 516 -6.55 20.59 -15.56
C THR A 516 -5.41 21.63 -15.68
N ALA A 517 -5.67 22.91 -15.37
CA ALA A 517 -4.65 23.95 -15.23
C ALA A 517 -3.82 23.83 -13.93
N LYS A 518 -4.45 23.51 -12.79
CA LYS A 518 -3.73 23.22 -11.53
C LYS A 518 -2.96 21.92 -11.62
N THR A 519 -3.44 20.93 -12.37
CA THR A 519 -2.76 19.64 -12.56
C THR A 519 -1.44 19.82 -13.30
N ARG A 520 -1.38 20.67 -14.34
CA ARG A 520 -0.13 21.03 -15.02
C ARG A 520 0.85 21.76 -14.09
N GLN A 521 0.38 22.78 -13.37
CA GLN A 521 1.21 23.53 -12.42
C GLN A 521 1.72 22.66 -11.25
N LYS A 522 0.88 21.76 -10.73
CA LYS A 522 1.22 20.78 -9.69
C LYS A 522 2.27 19.80 -10.19
N THR A 523 2.09 19.29 -11.42
CA THR A 523 3.08 18.40 -12.05
C THR A 523 4.43 19.10 -12.24
N ASP A 524 4.44 20.36 -12.65
CA ASP A 524 5.68 21.15 -12.78
C ASP A 524 6.37 21.37 -11.42
N ILE A 525 5.60 21.70 -10.37
CA ILE A 525 6.13 21.83 -9.00
C ILE A 525 6.72 20.50 -8.52
N ASP A 526 6.03 19.39 -8.78
CA ASP A 526 6.50 18.07 -8.36
C ASP A 526 7.77 17.64 -9.10
N GLN A 527 7.90 17.99 -10.39
CA GLN A 527 9.13 17.79 -11.16
C GLN A 527 10.29 18.63 -10.63
N VAL A 528 10.05 19.89 -10.27
CA VAL A 528 11.05 20.76 -9.62
C VAL A 528 11.51 20.15 -8.30
N ARG A 529 10.59 19.63 -7.48
CA ARG A 529 10.91 18.97 -6.21
C ARG A 529 11.67 17.67 -6.40
N LEU A 530 11.32 16.84 -7.40
CA LEU A 530 12.07 15.62 -7.73
C LEU A 530 13.51 15.96 -8.17
N LYS A 531 13.70 16.96 -9.05
CA LYS A 531 15.02 17.44 -9.47
C LYS A 531 15.85 17.93 -8.28
N ALA A 532 15.27 18.71 -7.39
CA ALA A 532 15.93 19.17 -6.17
C ALA A 532 16.32 17.99 -5.25
N ARG A 533 15.45 16.98 -5.11
CA ARG A 533 15.74 15.78 -4.30
C ARG A 533 16.91 14.98 -4.88
N ILE A 534 16.99 14.85 -6.20
CA ILE A 534 18.11 14.19 -6.89
C ILE A 534 19.42 14.94 -6.67
N GLU A 535 19.43 16.28 -6.70
CA GLU A 535 20.63 17.08 -6.41
C GLU A 535 21.09 16.91 -4.96
N LEU A 536 20.15 16.87 -4.01
CA LEU A 536 20.45 16.58 -2.61
C LEU A 536 21.05 15.18 -2.45
N ASP A 537 20.44 14.17 -3.07
CA ASP A 537 20.94 12.79 -3.02
C ASP A 537 22.36 12.67 -3.59
N ARG A 538 22.69 13.44 -4.64
CA ARG A 538 24.06 13.51 -5.20
C ARG A 538 25.06 14.26 -4.32
N SER A 539 24.62 15.33 -3.65
CA SER A 539 25.52 16.20 -2.88
C SER A 539 25.78 15.73 -1.45
N LEU A 540 24.75 15.21 -0.78
CA LEU A 540 24.81 14.79 0.62
C LEU A 540 24.84 13.26 0.78
N GLY A 541 24.33 12.53 -0.22
CA GLY A 541 24.17 11.07 -0.20
C GLY A 541 22.72 10.66 0.11
N LEU A 542 22.23 9.62 -0.57
CA LEU A 542 20.88 9.05 -0.37
C LEU A 542 20.59 8.73 1.09
N GLY A 543 21.51 8.05 1.77
CA GLY A 543 21.32 7.61 3.15
C GLY A 543 21.17 8.78 4.12
N PHE A 544 21.96 9.84 3.93
CA PHE A 544 21.87 11.06 4.72
C PHE A 544 20.52 11.75 4.51
N VAL A 545 20.13 11.99 3.26
CA VAL A 545 18.89 12.70 2.91
C VAL A 545 17.65 11.92 3.37
N HIS A 546 17.73 10.58 3.40
CA HIS A 546 16.68 9.72 3.94
C HIS A 546 16.62 9.70 5.47
N ALA A 547 17.77 9.82 6.15
CA ALA A 547 17.85 9.76 7.61
C ALA A 547 17.41 11.07 8.30
N VAL A 548 17.63 12.23 7.67
CA VAL A 548 17.23 13.53 8.25
C VAL A 548 15.71 13.65 8.42
N SER A 549 15.29 14.44 9.40
CA SER A 549 13.87 14.64 9.71
C SER A 549 13.08 15.22 8.51
N PRO A 550 11.75 15.00 8.44
CA PRO A 550 10.92 15.58 7.39
C PRO A 550 11.02 17.12 7.32
N SER A 551 11.16 17.79 8.46
CA SER A 551 11.29 19.25 8.53
C SER A 551 12.61 19.74 7.97
N LEU A 552 13.73 19.12 8.35
CA LEU A 552 15.05 19.46 7.84
C LEU A 552 15.15 19.17 6.33
N ARG A 553 14.61 18.03 5.90
CA ARG A 553 14.53 17.64 4.49
C ARG A 553 13.77 18.66 3.65
N GLU A 554 12.65 19.18 4.14
CA GLU A 554 11.86 20.18 3.43
C GLU A 554 12.65 21.49 3.23
N GLU A 555 13.37 21.95 4.25
CA GLU A 555 14.22 23.14 4.14
C GLU A 555 15.38 22.93 3.15
N LEU A 556 15.99 21.73 3.15
CA LEU A 556 17.02 21.33 2.19
C LEU A 556 16.47 21.32 0.74
N VAL A 557 15.24 20.87 0.53
CA VAL A 557 14.58 20.91 -0.79
C VAL A 557 14.34 22.35 -1.21
N LYS A 558 13.78 23.20 -0.34
CA LYS A 558 13.53 24.61 -0.65
C LYS A 558 14.79 25.39 -1.02
N VAL A 559 15.88 25.20 -0.28
CA VAL A 559 17.14 25.91 -0.57
C VAL A 559 17.74 25.44 -1.90
N THR A 560 17.63 24.15 -2.21
CA THR A 560 18.09 23.58 -3.48
C THR A 560 17.26 24.10 -4.67
N ILE A 561 15.94 24.22 -4.52
CA ILE A 561 15.08 24.81 -5.56
C ILE A 561 15.49 26.26 -5.85
N LEU A 562 15.69 27.09 -4.82
CA LEU A 562 16.18 28.47 -5.02
C LEU A 562 17.58 28.48 -5.65
N ASN A 563 18.43 27.51 -5.29
CA ASN A 563 19.76 27.40 -5.88
C ASN A 563 19.71 27.14 -7.40
N GLN A 564 18.68 26.45 -7.89
CA GLN A 564 18.51 26.12 -9.30
C GLN A 564 17.96 27.28 -10.15
N MET A 565 17.44 28.35 -9.54
CA MET A 565 16.98 29.53 -10.26
C MET A 565 18.15 30.24 -10.96
N THR A 566 17.92 30.72 -12.19
CA THR A 566 18.94 31.40 -13.00
C THR A 566 19.33 32.76 -12.40
N THR A 567 18.38 33.48 -11.82
CA THR A 567 18.58 34.74 -11.12
C THR A 567 17.90 34.70 -9.76
N LEU A 568 18.46 35.42 -8.77
CA LEU A 568 17.85 35.64 -7.47
C LEU A 568 17.75 37.14 -7.22
N ASP A 569 16.54 37.65 -7.02
CA ASP A 569 16.35 39.01 -6.52
C ASP A 569 16.77 39.12 -5.04
N ASN A 570 16.86 40.35 -4.52
CA ASN A 570 17.31 40.59 -3.15
C ASN A 570 16.45 39.88 -2.09
N GLU A 571 15.14 39.75 -2.32
CA GLU A 571 14.24 39.05 -1.39
C GLU A 571 14.52 37.54 -1.40
N GLN A 572 14.73 36.97 -2.58
CA GLN A 572 15.07 35.57 -2.77
C GLN A 572 16.48 35.25 -2.23
N GLN A 573 17.45 36.16 -2.38
CA GLN A 573 18.78 36.03 -1.75
C GLN A 573 18.66 36.04 -0.21
N GLN A 574 17.87 36.94 0.36
CA GLN A 574 17.64 36.96 1.80
C GLN A 574 16.89 35.71 2.28
N ARG A 575 15.90 35.24 1.51
CA ARG A 575 15.20 33.98 1.77
C ARG A 575 16.17 32.79 1.73
N TYR A 576 17.08 32.75 0.78
CA TYR A 576 18.11 31.72 0.66
C TYR A 576 19.00 31.66 1.92
N ILE A 577 19.49 32.81 2.38
CA ILE A 577 20.27 32.93 3.62
C ILE A 577 19.46 32.48 4.84
N ASN A 578 18.18 32.89 4.92
CA ASN A 578 17.29 32.49 6.00
C ASN A 578 17.08 30.97 6.02
N LEU A 579 16.93 30.33 4.85
CA LEU A 579 16.82 28.87 4.74
C LEU A 579 18.10 28.18 5.20
N LEU A 580 19.29 28.66 4.80
CA LEU A 580 20.57 28.10 5.26
C LEU A 580 20.73 28.21 6.78
N ALA A 581 20.34 29.35 7.37
CA ALA A 581 20.36 29.52 8.81
C ALA A 581 19.35 28.60 9.53
N SER A 582 18.16 28.40 8.94
CA SER A 582 17.14 27.48 9.45
C SER A 582 17.59 26.02 9.39
N ILE A 583 18.19 25.58 8.27
CA ILE A 583 18.79 24.26 8.09
C ILE A 583 19.82 24.01 9.19
N MET A 584 20.71 24.97 9.42
CA MET A 584 21.73 24.85 10.44
C MET A 584 21.15 24.80 11.85
N GLN A 585 20.17 25.65 12.14
CA GLN A 585 19.50 25.68 13.45
C GLN A 585 18.75 24.36 13.73
N LEU A 586 18.05 23.81 12.74
CA LEU A 586 17.35 22.53 12.85
C LEU A 586 18.32 21.38 13.06
N SER A 587 19.45 21.37 12.34
CA SER A 587 20.47 20.33 12.48
C SER A 587 21.10 20.33 13.87
N LEU A 588 21.47 21.52 14.40
CA LEU A 588 21.99 21.65 15.76
C LEU A 588 20.95 21.24 16.82
N PHE A 589 19.68 21.59 16.59
CA PHE A 589 18.59 21.19 17.46
C PHE A 589 18.42 19.66 17.47
N GLU A 590 18.42 19.01 16.31
CA GLU A 590 18.27 17.56 16.20
C GLU A 590 19.42 16.80 16.88
N ALA A 591 20.66 17.29 16.78
CA ALA A 591 21.82 16.72 17.48
C ALA A 591 21.74 16.86 19.02
N ALA A 592 21.02 17.88 19.51
CA ALA A 592 20.98 18.22 20.94
C ALA A 592 19.69 17.76 21.67
N LYS A 593 18.55 17.64 20.97
CA LYS A 593 17.21 17.53 21.57
C LYS A 593 17.03 16.35 22.53
N ASP A 594 17.70 15.23 22.29
CA ASP A 594 17.53 14.00 23.07
C ASP A 594 18.54 13.91 24.24
N ARG A 595 19.44 14.89 24.38
CA ARG A 595 20.53 14.91 25.36
C ARG A 595 20.17 15.74 26.61
N ILE A 596 18.90 15.77 26.98
CA ILE A 596 18.35 16.63 28.04
C ILE A 596 18.99 16.28 29.39
N THR A 597 19.62 17.26 30.04
CA THR A 597 20.11 17.13 31.40
C THR A 597 19.06 17.65 32.39
N PRO A 598 18.68 16.88 33.44
CA PRO A 598 17.74 17.35 34.46
C PRO A 598 18.36 18.52 35.23
N PHE A 599 17.85 19.73 34.98
CA PHE A 599 18.54 20.96 35.37
C PHE A 599 17.94 21.57 36.65
N LYS A 600 18.73 21.60 37.74
CA LYS A 600 18.53 22.50 38.89
C LYS A 600 19.39 23.76 38.68
N ASN A 601 18.75 24.91 38.44
CA ASN A 601 19.28 26.28 38.47
C ASN A 601 20.83 26.43 38.36
N ARG A 602 21.40 26.32 37.15
CA ARG A 602 22.73 26.95 36.88
C ARG A 602 22.53 28.32 36.24
N THR A 603 22.98 29.36 36.91
CA THR A 603 22.90 30.76 36.44
C THR A 603 23.97 31.10 35.39
N ASN A 604 25.00 30.26 35.21
CA ASN A 604 26.20 30.58 34.41
C ASN A 604 26.39 29.69 33.16
N LEU A 605 25.30 29.20 32.58
CA LEU A 605 25.33 28.30 31.40
C LEU A 605 26.16 28.84 30.22
N LYS A 606 26.11 30.15 30.01
CA LYS A 606 26.81 30.79 28.89
C LYS A 606 28.32 30.79 29.09
N ASP A 607 28.78 31.09 30.30
CA ASP A 607 30.21 31.11 30.64
C ASP A 607 30.79 29.69 30.55
N GLU A 608 30.05 28.69 31.04
CA GLU A 608 30.41 27.27 30.89
C GLU A 608 30.52 26.85 29.41
N ALA A 609 29.60 27.31 28.55
CA ALA A 609 29.65 27.02 27.12
C ALA A 609 30.90 27.64 26.46
N ILE A 610 31.21 28.89 26.82
CA ILE A 610 32.39 29.63 26.32
C ILE A 610 33.68 28.95 26.78
N GLU A 611 33.78 28.56 28.05
CA GLU A 611 34.93 27.82 28.59
C GLU A 611 35.14 26.50 27.84
N LYS A 612 34.07 25.73 27.59
CA LYS A 612 34.17 24.47 26.82
C LYS A 612 34.65 24.68 25.37
N ILE A 613 34.27 25.79 24.74
CA ILE A 613 34.73 26.14 23.38
C ILE A 613 36.24 26.41 23.39
N VAL A 614 36.73 27.17 24.37
CA VAL A 614 38.16 27.47 24.54
C VAL A 614 38.97 26.23 24.91
N GLN A 615 38.46 25.40 25.83
CA GLN A 615 39.10 24.12 26.21
C GLN A 615 39.22 23.14 25.04
N SER A 616 38.22 23.12 24.16
CA SER A 616 38.27 22.33 22.92
C SER A 616 39.22 22.93 21.87
N GLY A 617 39.76 24.13 22.15
CA GLY A 617 40.77 24.82 21.38
C GLY A 617 40.26 25.51 20.12
N PHE A 618 38.95 25.70 19.95
CA PHE A 618 38.41 26.44 18.81
C PHE A 618 38.92 27.89 18.79
N TYR A 619 39.11 28.48 19.98
CA TYR A 619 39.66 29.81 20.16
C TYR A 619 40.67 29.83 21.30
N PRO A 620 41.71 30.68 21.24
CA PRO A 620 42.73 30.77 22.28
C PRO A 620 42.22 31.44 23.56
N THR A 621 41.26 32.37 23.45
CA THR A 621 40.67 33.10 24.57
C THR A 621 39.17 33.38 24.33
N PRO A 622 38.36 33.61 25.38
CA PRO A 622 36.95 33.97 25.25
C PRO A 622 36.69 35.19 24.35
N ASP A 623 37.57 36.19 24.38
CA ASP A 623 37.42 37.44 23.62
C ASP A 623 37.60 37.26 22.10
N ALA A 624 38.22 36.16 21.68
CA ALA A 624 38.37 35.83 20.26
C ALA A 624 37.11 35.20 19.65
N ILE A 625 36.12 34.81 20.48
CA ILE A 625 34.87 34.21 19.99
C ILE A 625 34.00 35.30 19.33
N PRO A 626 33.42 35.04 18.13
CA PRO A 626 32.57 36.00 17.45
C PRO A 626 31.44 36.57 18.32
N VAL A 627 31.25 37.89 18.26
CA VAL A 627 30.26 38.63 19.06
C VAL A 627 28.84 38.07 18.90
N GLN A 628 28.50 37.57 17.71
CA GLN A 628 27.20 36.94 17.41
C GLN A 628 26.92 35.70 18.27
N ILE A 629 27.97 35.06 18.79
CA ILE A 629 27.91 33.84 19.61
C ILE A 629 28.08 34.21 21.09
N SER A 630 29.04 35.08 21.40
CA SER A 630 29.29 35.52 22.79
C SER A 630 28.22 36.47 23.34
N THR A 631 27.26 36.94 22.56
CA THR A 631 26.13 37.79 23.03
C THR A 631 24.77 37.08 23.08
N VAL A 632 24.75 35.75 22.93
CA VAL A 632 23.51 34.96 22.98
C VAL A 632 22.77 35.15 24.30
N ASN A 633 21.45 35.31 24.22
CA ASN A 633 20.57 35.52 25.37
C ASN A 633 20.46 34.26 26.25
N SER A 634 20.71 34.40 27.55
CA SER A 634 20.74 33.30 28.51
C SER A 634 19.40 32.56 28.66
N SER A 635 18.26 33.25 28.53
CA SER A 635 16.94 32.60 28.55
C SER A 635 16.73 31.69 27.34
N ARG A 636 17.18 32.12 26.15
CA ARG A 636 17.12 31.30 24.93
C ARG A 636 18.06 30.10 25.02
N LEU A 637 19.25 30.27 25.58
CA LEU A 637 20.19 29.17 25.84
C LEU A 637 19.60 28.15 26.81
N SER A 638 19.02 28.59 27.92
CA SER A 638 18.38 27.70 28.90
C SER A 638 17.28 26.85 28.26
N ARG A 639 16.45 27.46 27.40
CA ARG A 639 15.40 26.73 26.67
C ARG A 639 15.97 25.74 25.66
N ALA A 640 17.07 26.09 24.98
CA ALA A 640 17.74 25.19 24.04
C ALA A 640 18.29 23.93 24.72
N VAL A 641 18.95 24.09 25.88
CA VAL A 641 19.46 22.96 26.70
C VAL A 641 18.32 22.06 27.20
N GLN A 642 17.12 22.62 27.37
CA GLN A 642 15.90 21.89 27.76
C GLN A 642 15.19 21.21 26.57
N GLY A 643 15.79 21.19 25.38
CA GLY A 643 15.21 20.54 24.20
C GLY A 643 14.18 21.39 23.46
N SER A 644 14.20 22.73 23.60
CA SER A 644 13.37 23.62 22.77
C SER A 644 14.14 24.17 21.56
N SER A 645 13.46 24.30 20.41
CA SER A 645 14.00 25.05 19.28
C SER A 645 13.97 26.56 19.55
N THR A 646 15.12 27.25 19.52
CA THR A 646 15.22 28.69 19.79
C THR A 646 15.91 29.47 18.65
N THR A 647 17.12 29.98 18.88
CA THR A 647 17.91 30.75 17.90
C THR A 647 19.18 29.99 17.56
N LEU A 648 19.66 30.17 16.33
CA LEU A 648 20.89 29.53 15.82
C LEU A 648 22.06 29.58 16.82
N GLY A 649 22.40 30.75 17.35
CA GLY A 649 23.49 30.88 18.33
C GLY A 649 23.23 30.16 19.66
N ALA A 650 21.97 30.13 20.14
CA ALA A 650 21.61 29.39 21.34
C ALA A 650 21.68 27.87 21.15
N GLN A 651 21.34 27.37 19.96
CA GLN A 651 21.48 25.94 19.64
C GLN A 651 22.94 25.52 19.54
N LEU A 652 23.80 26.36 18.96
CA LEU A 652 25.22 26.09 18.91
C LEU A 652 25.84 25.97 20.31
N LEU A 653 25.54 26.92 21.19
CA LEU A 653 26.02 26.87 22.58
C LEU A 653 25.43 25.70 23.36
N ALA A 654 24.16 25.37 23.15
CA ALA A 654 23.53 24.21 23.77
C ALA A 654 24.20 22.90 23.34
N LEU A 655 24.50 22.72 22.03
CA LEU A 655 25.25 21.58 21.54
C LEU A 655 26.63 21.50 22.20
N CYS A 656 27.36 22.62 22.27
CA CYS A 656 28.68 22.66 22.92
C CYS A 656 28.63 22.26 24.40
N LEU A 657 27.56 22.61 25.12
CA LEU A 657 27.36 22.24 26.52
C LEU A 657 27.07 20.74 26.68
N LEU A 658 26.21 20.19 25.83
CA LEU A 658 25.68 18.82 25.91
C LEU A 658 26.59 17.78 25.28
N ALA A 659 27.47 18.20 24.36
CA ALA A 659 28.47 17.34 23.74
C ALA A 659 29.49 16.78 24.76
N SER A 660 30.04 15.62 24.45
CA SER A 660 31.28 15.12 25.03
C SER A 660 32.50 15.92 24.53
N GLU A 661 33.62 15.78 25.23
CA GLU A 661 34.88 16.41 24.80
C GLU A 661 35.39 15.82 23.48
N SER A 662 35.27 14.50 23.30
CA SER A 662 35.64 13.82 22.05
C SER A 662 34.87 14.34 20.84
N GLU A 663 33.55 14.57 20.95
CA GLU A 663 32.73 15.10 19.86
C GLU A 663 33.13 16.54 19.50
N ARG A 664 33.42 17.40 20.50
CA ARG A 664 33.88 18.78 20.25
C ARG A 664 35.24 18.80 19.56
N VAL A 665 36.17 17.95 19.99
CA VAL A 665 37.49 17.81 19.36
C VAL A 665 37.36 17.26 17.93
N ALA A 666 36.46 16.30 17.70
CA ALA A 666 36.16 15.78 16.37
C ALA A 666 35.58 16.86 15.46
N LEU A 667 34.61 17.65 15.96
CA LEU A 667 34.03 18.78 15.23
C LEU A 667 35.10 19.80 14.84
N LYS A 668 36.00 20.17 15.76
CA LYS A 668 37.10 21.09 15.46
C LYS A 668 38.03 20.54 14.39
N ARG A 669 38.40 19.26 14.49
CA ARG A 669 39.28 18.59 13.53
C ARG A 669 38.65 18.54 12.14
N SER A 670 37.36 18.27 12.06
CA SER A 670 36.62 18.10 10.80
C SER A 670 36.22 19.43 10.15
N PHE A 671 35.93 20.47 10.95
CA PHE A 671 35.56 21.81 10.48
C PHE A 671 35.97 22.90 11.49
N PRO A 672 37.23 23.39 11.46
CA PRO A 672 37.73 24.38 12.42
C PRO A 672 36.94 25.69 12.45
N ASP A 673 36.50 26.17 11.29
CA ASP A 673 35.85 27.47 11.13
C ASP A 673 34.32 27.43 11.33
N CYS A 674 33.79 26.40 12.02
CA CYS A 674 32.35 26.20 12.12
C CYS A 674 31.65 27.34 12.87
N PHE A 675 32.32 27.90 13.88
CA PHE A 675 31.82 29.05 14.64
C PHE A 675 31.79 30.31 13.79
N GLU A 676 32.80 30.55 12.93
CA GLU A 676 32.83 31.69 12.01
C GLU A 676 31.72 31.59 10.96
N LEU A 677 31.50 30.39 10.41
CA LEU A 677 30.39 30.15 9.49
C LEU A 677 29.04 30.47 10.15
N ILE A 678 28.79 29.98 11.36
CA ILE A 678 27.52 30.23 12.06
C ILE A 678 27.38 31.71 12.45
N ALA A 679 28.44 32.36 12.90
CA ALA A 679 28.44 33.80 13.21
C ALA A 679 28.10 34.63 11.96
N SER A 680 28.68 34.27 10.80
CA SER A 680 28.38 34.90 9.51
C SER A 680 26.89 34.75 9.15
N LEU A 681 26.30 33.56 9.31
CA LEU A 681 24.89 33.31 9.03
C LEU A 681 23.97 34.11 9.96
N ILE A 682 24.30 34.22 11.25
CA ILE A 682 23.56 35.04 12.21
C ILE A 682 23.57 36.52 11.77
N LYS A 683 24.75 37.02 11.38
CA LYS A 683 24.91 38.39 10.89
C LYS A 683 24.09 38.64 9.63
N LEU A 684 24.24 37.79 8.61
CA LEU A 684 23.51 37.89 7.33
C LEU A 684 21.99 37.77 7.50
N ARG A 685 21.52 36.92 8.41
CA ARG A 685 20.09 36.80 8.76
C ARG A 685 19.55 38.08 9.43
N GLY A 686 20.35 38.74 10.26
CA GLY A 686 19.99 39.97 10.97
C GLY A 686 19.94 41.23 10.11
N HIS A 687 20.55 41.22 8.93
CA HIS A 687 20.60 42.37 8.01
C HIS A 687 19.32 42.62 7.20
N GLY A 688 18.33 41.71 7.27
CA GLY A 688 17.10 41.75 6.46
C GLY A 688 16.19 42.98 6.67
N ASN A 689 16.44 43.81 7.69
CA ASN A 689 15.65 45.01 7.94
C ASN A 689 16.26 46.32 7.40
N GLN A 690 17.53 46.37 6.95
CA GLN A 690 18.17 47.67 6.71
C GLN A 690 19.10 47.86 5.51
N GLN A 691 19.54 46.85 4.74
CA GLN A 691 20.44 47.11 3.59
C GLN A 691 20.22 46.18 2.38
N LYS A 692 20.19 46.79 1.18
CA LYS A 692 20.19 46.11 -0.14
C LYS A 692 21.62 45.63 -0.44
N PHE A 693 21.94 44.38 -0.11
CA PHE A 693 23.17 43.74 -0.55
C PHE A 693 22.84 42.80 -1.71
N ASP A 694 23.54 42.95 -2.83
CA ASP A 694 23.52 41.99 -3.93
C ASP A 694 24.70 41.04 -3.73
N TYR A 695 24.42 39.83 -3.24
CA TYR A 695 25.44 38.81 -2.98
C TYR A 695 25.76 38.05 -4.27
N SER A 696 27.06 37.84 -4.55
CA SER A 696 27.44 37.04 -5.71
C SER A 696 26.95 35.59 -5.59
N ARG A 697 26.59 34.98 -6.72
CA ARG A 697 26.16 33.57 -6.76
C ARG A 697 27.24 32.62 -6.27
N GLU A 698 28.51 32.92 -6.55
CA GLU A 698 29.66 32.17 -6.03
C GLU A 698 29.73 32.20 -4.51
N TYR A 699 29.48 33.37 -3.90
CA TYR A 699 29.43 33.50 -2.45
C TYR A 699 28.30 32.69 -1.84
N LEU A 700 27.08 32.78 -2.38
CA LEU A 700 25.93 32.00 -1.90
C LEU A 700 26.14 30.48 -2.07
N ALA A 701 26.74 30.05 -3.19
CA ALA A 701 27.08 28.65 -3.43
C ALA A 701 28.13 28.13 -2.45
N SER A 702 29.17 28.93 -2.16
CA SER A 702 30.18 28.63 -1.14
C SER A 702 29.54 28.51 0.25
N LEU A 703 28.64 29.43 0.60
CA LEU A 703 27.90 29.39 1.86
C LEU A 703 27.05 28.11 1.98
N LYS A 704 26.32 27.73 0.92
CA LYS A 704 25.56 26.46 0.87
C LYS A 704 26.47 25.27 1.09
N MET A 705 27.58 25.18 0.37
CA MET A 705 28.52 24.06 0.46
C MET A 705 29.09 23.92 1.86
N ASN A 706 29.45 25.02 2.52
CA ASN A 706 29.95 25.02 3.88
C ASN A 706 28.87 24.57 4.89
N VAL A 707 27.63 25.04 4.75
CA VAL A 707 26.50 24.57 5.59
C VAL A 707 26.24 23.08 5.38
N PHE A 708 26.22 22.63 4.13
CA PHE A 708 25.98 21.22 3.78
C PHE A 708 27.08 20.30 4.32
N LYS A 709 28.33 20.75 4.26
CA LYS A 709 29.45 20.04 4.89
C LYS A 709 29.31 20.00 6.41
N LEU A 710 28.94 21.10 7.04
CA LEU A 710 28.82 21.17 8.50
C LEU A 710 27.64 20.36 9.04
N ILE A 711 26.45 20.37 8.39
CA ILE A 711 25.34 19.50 8.81
C ILE A 711 25.72 18.02 8.74
N LYS A 712 26.50 17.63 7.72
CA LYS A 712 26.93 16.25 7.56
C LYS A 712 27.83 15.82 8.71
N ILE A 713 28.81 16.65 9.06
CA ILE A 713 29.70 16.41 10.21
C ILE A 713 28.92 16.36 11.52
N ILE A 714 27.97 17.29 11.73
CA ILE A 714 27.19 17.31 12.97
C ILE A 714 26.35 16.04 13.13
N MET A 715 25.69 15.57 12.07
CA MET A 715 24.86 14.36 12.15
C MET A 715 25.66 13.05 12.15
N GLU A 716 26.92 13.07 11.70
CA GLU A 716 27.82 11.91 11.74
C GLU A 716 28.52 11.78 13.11
N GLU A 717 28.83 12.89 13.77
CA GLU A 717 29.59 12.91 15.03
C GLU A 717 28.70 13.01 16.29
N PHE A 718 27.47 13.52 16.18
CA PHE A 718 26.54 13.73 17.31
C PHE A 718 25.19 13.06 17.03
#